data_AF-A0A1V5ZBY4-F1
#
_entry.id   AF-A0A1V5ZBY4-F1
#
_cell.length_a   1.000
_cell.length_b   1.000
_cell.length_c   1.000
_cell.angle_alpha   90.00
_cell.angle_beta   90.00
_cell.angle_gamma   90.00
#
_symmetry.space_group_name_H-M   'P 1'
#
loop_
_entity.id
_entity.type
_entity.pdbx_description
1 polymer ?
#
loop_
_entity_poly.entity_id
_entity_poly.type
_entity_poly.pdbx_seq_one_letter_code
_entity_poly.pdbx_strand_id
1 'polypeptide(L)'
;MCISILHKYLLSLNLLVIAIAAMFLEGCTTPGNRPTLYEKDGVTYGVTKGVFRSRWWNYYERGCSYLDGGYYAEAENDFRAALQTRAKDQRWPRTYGLHFVPEYFPNRELGIALYHQQQVDESMRLLEASIEQHFSARAAFYLAEARRQWVSDGNKDTRPPEIEIRTPAGNEAVASTEVMVEGIARDDRFVSAITVGGQPVLVNVCAAEVPFEKRVVLDADQDMILVEVTDITGKKTSIEIPILSDVDGPVISFDRPCVIPGMLSGVAFDPSGIVTMHIAGKPVALAPGPEETTLFSLSLSQNDLAESPSFECVDGCGNVTRGIPPIDLLVLKPGIPDVLFASNRYSSFSLGMGLCCLVMNGENVAIAAQPVPNNGVIVEMNNILDGQQYFTDEIVVAIQVSAENPIQDVSLNGKPIPTLSGRNTLRTSRKIRLAQGINTLAAHAVDDSGQEGIDEKVVHRDTSAIEMEKNKLTVAFLGTVGNMNQPNGDADAEYILDALAATTPVSNRFTVISRSLLDPILTEQTLSEALASSRNKLALGRLIPAEVMITARTRRDQNSIEIVLEGSSTETAVRIFPPVDVAGPYGELYALIEELGVRLVQEIPRVQGQVLDWDQPEITMDLNASHGIRKSLKCLVFRMDREDYGEKPVILCEGIINNVMKRFSTAEAFPVEESQALDTVNIEPGQYVIIK
;
A
#
# COMPACT_ATOMS: atom_id res chain seq x y z
N MET A 1 79.14 73.68 28.57
CA MET A 1 78.08 73.05 29.38
C MET A 1 76.74 72.88 28.63
N CYS A 2 76.67 73.06 27.30
CA CYS A 2 75.41 72.85 26.53
C CYS A 2 75.37 71.59 25.66
N ILE A 3 76.50 70.89 25.44
CA ILE A 3 76.54 69.71 24.54
C ILE A 3 76.22 68.40 25.27
N SER A 4 76.40 68.34 26.60
CA SER A 4 76.14 67.13 27.39
C SER A 4 74.65 66.89 27.71
N ILE A 5 73.82 67.94 27.68
CA ILE A 5 72.39 67.83 27.97
C ILE A 5 71.63 67.32 26.74
N LEU A 6 72.00 67.78 25.53
CA LEU A 6 71.35 67.36 24.28
C LEU A 6 71.54 65.85 23.98
N HIS A 7 72.70 65.28 24.35
CA HIS A 7 73.00 63.86 24.15
C HIS A 7 72.20 62.94 25.08
N LYS A 8 71.88 63.38 26.31
CA LYS A 8 71.02 62.62 27.23
C LYS A 8 69.56 62.62 26.78
N TYR A 9 69.05 63.73 26.24
CA TYR A 9 67.69 63.79 25.72
C TYR A 9 67.50 63.00 24.42
N LEU A 10 68.51 62.96 23.53
CA LEU A 10 68.45 62.11 22.33
C LEU A 10 68.49 60.61 22.67
N LEU A 11 69.28 60.21 23.67
CA LEU A 11 69.35 58.81 24.10
C LEU A 11 68.04 58.36 24.78
N SER A 12 67.43 59.22 25.61
CA SER A 12 66.14 58.92 26.26
C SER A 12 64.98 58.92 25.28
N LEU A 13 65.02 59.75 24.23
CA LEU A 13 64.00 59.76 23.18
C LEU A 13 64.11 58.51 22.29
N ASN A 14 65.33 58.07 21.96
CA ASN A 14 65.54 56.83 21.21
C ASN A 14 65.16 55.58 22.02
N LEU A 15 65.41 55.56 23.34
CA LEU A 15 64.94 54.47 24.20
C LEU A 15 63.41 54.45 24.35
N LEU A 16 62.75 55.61 24.38
CA LEU A 16 61.29 55.71 24.40
C LEU A 16 60.67 55.29 23.06
N VAL A 17 61.29 55.65 21.93
CA VAL A 17 60.85 55.23 20.58
C VAL A 17 61.06 53.73 20.38
N ILE A 18 62.14 53.15 20.90
CA ILE A 18 62.37 51.69 20.87
C ILE A 18 61.39 50.96 21.80
N ALA A 19 61.05 51.52 22.97
CA ALA A 19 60.06 50.93 23.88
C ALA A 19 58.62 51.02 23.33
N ILE A 20 58.27 52.12 22.65
CA ILE A 20 56.98 52.27 21.96
C ILE A 20 56.93 51.34 20.73
N ALA A 21 58.02 51.22 19.96
CA ALA A 21 58.12 50.26 18.86
C ALA A 21 58.07 48.80 19.35
N ALA A 22 58.59 48.50 20.54
CA ALA A 22 58.45 47.19 21.18
C ALA A 22 57.02 46.91 21.67
N MET A 23 56.29 47.93 22.13
CA MET A 23 54.86 47.81 22.46
C MET A 23 53.95 47.67 21.23
N PHE A 24 54.40 48.11 20.04
CA PHE A 24 53.73 47.83 18.76
C PHE A 24 54.17 46.49 18.11
N LEU A 25 55.13 45.78 18.71
CA LEU A 25 55.56 44.43 18.29
C LEU A 25 54.87 43.30 19.07
N GLU A 26 54.07 43.63 20.09
CA GLU A 26 52.93 42.79 20.50
C GLU A 26 51.76 43.04 19.56
N GLY A 27 52.00 42.83 18.26
CA GLY A 27 50.91 42.59 17.33
C GLY A 27 50.20 41.33 17.81
N CYS A 28 48.89 41.43 18.05
CA CYS A 28 48.01 40.29 18.25
C CYS A 28 48.33 39.23 17.19
N THR A 29 49.07 38.20 17.57
CA THR A 29 48.98 36.92 16.90
C THR A 29 47.62 36.37 17.28
N THR A 30 46.56 36.84 16.60
CA THR A 30 45.34 36.03 16.45
C THR A 30 45.83 34.64 16.06
N PRO A 31 45.56 33.59 16.85
CA PRO A 31 45.91 32.24 16.46
C PRO A 31 45.36 32.05 15.06
N GLY A 32 46.26 31.92 14.08
CA GLY A 32 45.85 31.60 12.72
C GLY A 32 45.00 30.35 12.85
N ASN A 33 43.76 30.45 12.36
CA ASN A 33 42.67 29.50 12.47
C ASN A 33 43.00 28.19 11.72
N ARG A 34 44.12 27.54 12.08
CA ARG A 34 44.54 26.25 11.57
C ARG A 34 43.60 25.24 12.24
N PRO A 35 42.84 24.46 11.46
CA PRO A 35 41.95 23.46 12.03
C PRO A 35 42.75 22.51 12.91
N THR A 36 42.22 22.22 14.11
CA THR A 36 42.75 21.12 14.92
C THR A 36 42.42 19.83 14.19
N LEU A 37 43.45 19.11 13.74
CA LEU A 37 43.26 17.83 13.07
C LEU A 37 43.38 16.72 14.11
N TYR A 38 42.48 15.75 14.03
CA TYR A 38 42.49 14.58 14.89
C TYR A 38 42.64 13.32 14.05
N GLU A 39 43.30 12.30 14.58
CA GLU A 39 43.42 11.00 13.91
C GLU A 39 42.88 9.91 14.85
N LYS A 40 41.94 9.11 14.37
CA LYS A 40 41.35 7.99 15.10
C LYS A 40 41.02 6.88 14.10
N ASP A 41 41.44 5.65 14.41
CA ASP A 41 41.23 4.45 13.58
C ASP A 41 41.68 4.59 12.12
N GLY A 42 42.79 5.32 11.89
CA GLY A 42 43.34 5.57 10.55
C GLY A 42 42.60 6.64 9.73
N VAL A 43 41.67 7.37 10.35
CA VAL A 43 40.86 8.42 9.72
C VAL A 43 41.21 9.77 10.33
N THR A 44 41.39 10.78 9.46
CA THR A 44 41.63 12.17 9.89
C THR A 44 40.33 12.97 9.96
N TYR A 45 40.07 13.58 11.11
CA TYR A 45 38.90 14.41 11.40
C TYR A 45 39.27 15.90 11.50
N GLY A 46 38.29 16.78 11.22
CA GLY A 46 38.50 18.23 11.12
C GLY A 46 38.94 18.71 9.73
N VAL A 47 38.61 17.94 8.69
CA VAL A 47 39.01 18.19 7.29
C VAL A 47 37.86 18.70 6.42
N THR A 48 38.18 19.38 5.32
CA THR A 48 37.22 19.81 4.27
C THR A 48 37.65 19.32 2.90
N LYS A 49 36.71 19.12 1.97
CA LYS A 49 37.01 18.92 0.55
C LYS A 49 37.54 20.21 -0.05
N GLY A 50 38.85 20.23 -0.24
CA GLY A 50 39.56 21.40 -0.75
C GLY A 50 39.85 22.44 0.33
N VAL A 51 40.17 23.65 -0.12
CA VAL A 51 40.69 24.70 0.75
C VAL A 51 39.58 25.32 1.60
N PHE A 52 39.81 25.38 2.92
CA PHE A 52 38.93 26.09 3.85
C PHE A 52 38.97 27.61 3.57
N ARG A 53 37.82 28.19 3.18
CA ARG A 53 37.71 29.62 2.80
C ARG A 53 36.75 30.39 3.72
N SER A 54 36.51 29.90 4.94
CA SER A 54 35.59 30.49 5.91
C SER A 54 34.20 30.75 5.33
N ARG A 55 33.71 29.86 4.46
CA ARG A 55 32.35 29.89 3.94
C ARG A 55 31.46 28.96 4.74
N TRP A 56 30.16 29.24 4.80
CA TRP A 56 29.20 28.46 5.59
C TRP A 56 29.27 26.94 5.32
N TRP A 57 29.51 26.54 4.06
CA TRP A 57 29.64 25.12 3.70
C TRP A 57 30.98 24.52 4.13
N ASN A 58 32.06 25.32 4.24
CA ASN A 58 33.33 24.84 4.78
C ASN A 58 33.22 24.56 6.28
N TYR A 59 32.56 25.47 7.02
CA TYR A 59 32.28 25.27 8.44
C TYR A 59 31.41 24.03 8.64
N TYR A 60 30.32 23.90 7.89
CA TYR A 60 29.45 22.73 7.99
C TYR A 60 30.16 21.42 7.66
N GLU A 61 30.90 21.36 6.56
CA GLU A 61 31.63 20.16 6.16
C GLU A 61 32.66 19.74 7.23
N ARG A 62 33.41 20.71 7.77
CA ARG A 62 34.39 20.45 8.82
C ARG A 62 33.72 20.05 10.14
N GLY A 63 32.59 20.69 10.47
CA GLY A 63 31.77 20.33 11.62
C GLY A 63 31.25 18.89 11.53
N CYS A 64 30.78 18.46 10.37
CA CYS A 64 30.41 17.06 10.13
C CYS A 64 31.60 16.12 10.34
N SER A 65 32.78 16.49 9.84
CA SER A 65 34.01 15.72 10.08
C SER A 65 34.32 15.60 11.59
N TYR A 66 34.24 16.69 12.36
CA TYR A 66 34.42 16.61 13.81
C TYR A 66 33.37 15.74 14.50
N LEU A 67 32.09 15.90 14.11
CA LEU A 67 30.98 15.15 14.69
C LEU A 67 31.12 13.64 14.48
N ASP A 68 31.44 13.22 13.25
CA ASP A 68 31.66 11.81 12.91
C ASP A 68 32.81 11.19 13.74
N GLY A 69 33.81 12.00 14.12
CA GLY A 69 34.93 11.60 14.98
C GLY A 69 34.61 11.60 16.48
N GLY A 70 33.48 12.17 16.90
CA GLY A 70 33.11 12.37 18.31
C GLY A 70 33.74 13.61 18.96
N TYR A 71 34.23 14.57 18.17
CA TYR A 71 34.79 15.84 18.65
C TYR A 71 33.69 16.90 18.73
N TYR A 72 32.79 16.73 19.71
CA TYR A 72 31.51 17.45 19.75
C TYR A 72 31.64 18.97 19.97
N ALA A 73 32.61 19.40 20.78
CA ALA A 73 32.82 20.82 21.06
C ALA A 73 33.34 21.58 19.82
N GLU A 74 34.23 20.97 19.04
CA GLU A 74 34.71 21.51 17.78
C GLU A 74 33.60 21.53 16.73
N ALA A 75 32.79 20.46 16.66
CA ALA A 75 31.64 20.38 15.78
C ALA A 75 30.62 21.49 16.08
N GLU A 76 30.28 21.71 17.36
CA GLU A 76 29.39 22.78 17.80
C GLU A 76 29.87 24.16 17.31
N ASN A 77 31.14 24.48 17.52
CA ASN A 77 31.70 25.78 17.11
C ASN A 77 31.53 26.01 15.60
N ASP A 78 31.81 24.98 14.80
CA ASP A 78 31.69 25.03 13.35
C ASP A 78 30.23 25.13 12.89
N PHE A 79 29.30 24.38 13.49
CA PHE A 79 27.88 24.48 13.15
C PHE A 79 27.29 25.84 13.55
N ARG A 80 27.64 26.38 14.72
CA ARG A 80 27.24 27.74 15.11
C ARG A 80 27.78 28.78 14.12
N ALA A 81 29.02 28.65 13.66
CA ALA A 81 29.58 29.53 12.63
C ALA A 81 28.86 29.40 11.27
N ALA A 82 28.45 28.19 10.89
CA ALA A 82 27.67 27.96 9.68
C ALA A 82 26.27 28.64 9.77
N LEU A 83 25.58 28.47 10.91
CA LEU A 83 24.26 29.03 11.18
C LEU A 83 24.23 30.57 11.16
N GLN A 84 25.32 31.24 11.55
CA GLN A 84 25.42 32.71 11.46
C GLN A 84 25.21 33.23 10.04
N THR A 85 25.63 32.47 9.03
CA THR A 85 25.50 32.86 7.63
C THR A 85 24.27 32.26 6.97
N ARG A 86 23.92 31.02 7.32
CA ARG A 86 22.79 30.30 6.71
C ARG A 86 22.12 29.39 7.74
N ALA A 87 20.97 29.81 8.25
CA ALA A 87 20.29 29.09 9.34
C ALA A 87 19.33 27.98 8.87
N LYS A 88 19.04 27.87 7.56
CA LYS A 88 18.01 26.98 7.03
C LYS A 88 18.58 25.61 6.66
N ASP A 89 18.00 24.56 7.21
CA ASP A 89 18.20 23.17 6.83
C ASP A 89 17.56 22.91 5.46
N GLN A 90 18.33 22.35 4.53
CA GLN A 90 17.87 22.08 3.17
C GLN A 90 18.79 21.13 2.41
N ARG A 91 18.21 20.45 1.42
CA ARG A 91 18.95 19.68 0.42
C ARG A 91 19.42 20.56 -0.73
N TRP A 92 20.55 20.19 -1.34
CA TRP A 92 21.13 20.85 -2.51
C TRP A 92 21.25 22.38 -2.44
N PRO A 93 21.67 23.02 -1.33
CA PRO A 93 22.03 24.44 -1.37
C PRO A 93 23.20 24.66 -2.33
N ARG A 94 23.04 25.66 -3.19
CA ARG A 94 24.10 26.15 -4.06
C ARG A 94 25.21 26.83 -3.23
N THR A 95 26.46 26.47 -3.46
CA THR A 95 27.63 27.10 -2.82
C THR A 95 28.24 28.19 -3.69
N TYR A 96 28.87 27.80 -4.81
CA TYR A 96 29.42 28.71 -5.81
C TYR A 96 29.30 28.09 -7.20
N GLY A 97 29.17 28.91 -8.25
CA GLY A 97 29.06 28.41 -9.62
C GLY A 97 27.89 27.42 -9.78
N LEU A 98 28.15 26.23 -10.33
CA LEU A 98 27.20 25.12 -10.44
C LEU A 98 27.45 24.03 -9.37
N HIS A 99 28.11 24.38 -8.26
CA HIS A 99 28.36 23.45 -7.16
C HIS A 99 27.26 23.52 -6.11
N PHE A 100 26.86 22.35 -5.65
CA PHE A 100 25.84 22.15 -4.63
C PHE A 100 26.37 21.21 -3.56
N VAL A 101 25.96 21.44 -2.31
CA VAL A 101 26.18 20.46 -1.23
C VAL A 101 24.96 19.55 -1.19
N PRO A 102 25.08 18.22 -1.24
CA PRO A 102 23.92 17.33 -1.25
C PRO A 102 22.95 17.58 -0.09
N GLU A 103 23.49 17.78 1.11
CA GLU A 103 22.72 18.01 2.33
C GLU A 103 23.38 19.07 3.21
N TYR A 104 22.58 20.03 3.68
CA TYR A 104 23.01 21.04 4.64
C TYR A 104 21.97 21.13 5.76
N PHE A 105 22.24 20.46 6.87
CA PHE A 105 21.34 20.40 8.02
C PHE A 105 22.05 20.88 9.29
N PRO A 106 22.54 22.13 9.35
CA PRO A 106 23.31 22.61 10.48
C PRO A 106 22.54 22.58 11.81
N ASN A 107 21.19 22.72 11.81
CA ASN A 107 20.41 22.58 13.04
C ASN A 107 20.39 21.12 13.51
N ARG A 108 20.19 20.16 12.59
CA ARG A 108 20.29 18.72 12.88
C ARG A 108 21.63 18.38 13.51
N GLU A 109 22.72 18.70 12.81
CA GLU A 109 24.06 18.28 13.23
C GLU A 109 24.49 18.97 14.54
N LEU A 110 24.13 20.24 14.74
CA LEU A 110 24.36 20.94 16.01
C LEU A 110 23.55 20.30 17.14
N GLY A 111 22.27 19.97 16.90
CA GLY A 111 21.43 19.29 17.88
C GLY A 111 22.03 17.95 18.33
N ILE A 112 22.60 17.18 17.41
CA ILE A 112 23.29 15.91 17.70
C ILE A 112 24.56 16.15 18.52
N ALA A 113 25.38 17.15 18.14
CA ALA A 113 26.58 17.50 18.91
C ALA A 113 26.23 17.89 20.36
N LEU A 114 25.17 18.67 20.55
CA LEU A 114 24.70 19.09 21.87
C LEU A 114 24.09 17.94 22.69
N TYR A 115 23.42 16.98 22.05
CA TYR A 115 22.93 15.77 22.71
C TYR A 115 24.09 15.01 23.37
N HIS A 116 25.16 14.74 22.61
CA HIS A 116 26.33 14.06 23.15
C HIS A 116 27.05 14.86 24.24
N GLN A 117 26.96 16.20 24.21
CA GLN A 117 27.47 17.08 25.26
C GLN A 117 26.53 17.21 26.48
N GLN A 118 25.45 16.42 26.55
CA GLN A 118 24.45 16.46 27.64
C GLN A 118 23.68 17.79 27.73
N GLN A 119 23.63 18.56 26.65
CA GLN A 119 22.85 19.80 26.54
C GLN A 119 21.49 19.51 25.91
N VAL A 120 20.69 18.71 26.63
CA VAL A 120 19.46 18.07 26.12
C VAL A 120 18.41 19.09 25.66
N ASP A 121 18.13 20.14 26.45
CA ASP A 121 17.09 21.13 26.10
C ASP A 121 17.41 21.91 24.80
N GLU A 122 18.68 22.27 24.57
CA GLU A 122 19.08 22.94 23.34
C GLU A 122 19.09 21.98 22.15
N SER A 123 19.53 20.74 22.38
CA SER A 123 19.49 19.66 21.40
C SER A 123 18.07 19.44 20.87
N MET A 124 17.09 19.23 21.77
CA MET A 124 15.69 18.99 21.38
C MET A 124 15.14 20.12 20.51
N ARG A 125 15.35 21.38 20.93
CA ARG A 125 14.85 22.55 20.19
C ARG A 125 15.40 22.63 18.76
N LEU A 126 16.69 22.33 18.58
CA LEU A 126 17.34 22.37 17.28
C LEU A 126 16.91 21.20 16.39
N LEU A 127 16.70 20.02 16.97
CA LEU A 127 16.23 18.84 16.25
C LEU A 127 14.76 19.01 15.83
N GLU A 128 13.92 19.58 16.68
CA GLU A 128 12.53 19.97 16.33
C GLU A 128 12.52 20.99 15.20
N ALA A 129 13.34 22.05 15.30
CA ALA A 129 13.47 23.05 14.24
C ALA A 129 13.99 22.46 12.92
N SER A 130 14.89 21.48 13.00
CA SER A 130 15.39 20.77 11.82
C SER A 130 14.27 19.96 11.15
N ILE A 131 13.52 19.18 11.92
CA ILE A 131 12.39 18.37 11.41
C ILE A 131 11.30 19.25 10.79
N GLU A 132 10.97 20.37 11.43
CA GLU A 132 9.98 21.33 10.93
C GLU A 132 10.43 21.98 9.60
N GLN A 133 11.72 22.26 9.45
CA GLN A 133 12.28 22.80 8.20
C GLN A 133 12.38 21.75 7.10
N HIS A 134 12.92 20.57 7.43
CA HIS A 134 13.06 19.44 6.54
C HIS A 134 13.26 18.14 7.34
N PHE A 135 12.28 17.25 7.29
CA PHE A 135 12.37 15.93 7.93
C PHE A 135 13.63 15.15 7.49
N SER A 136 14.24 14.45 8.45
CA SER A 136 15.20 13.36 8.21
C SER A 136 15.10 12.34 9.35
N ALA A 137 15.25 11.05 9.02
CA ALA A 137 15.21 9.98 10.02
C ALA A 137 16.26 10.18 11.11
N ARG A 138 17.45 10.69 10.76
CA ARG A 138 18.51 11.00 11.73
C ARG A 138 18.10 12.05 12.75
N ALA A 139 17.44 13.13 12.33
CA ALA A 139 16.93 14.14 13.26
C ALA A 139 15.87 13.56 14.20
N ALA A 140 14.95 12.74 13.66
CA ALA A 140 13.91 12.10 14.44
C ALA A 140 14.46 11.10 15.47
N PHE A 141 15.45 10.28 15.07
CA PHE A 141 16.13 9.34 15.97
C PHE A 141 16.79 10.07 17.14
N TYR A 142 17.63 11.08 16.88
CA TYR A 142 18.30 11.82 17.95
C TYR A 142 17.33 12.65 18.79
N LEU A 143 16.20 13.09 18.22
CA LEU A 143 15.15 13.75 19.00
C LEU A 143 14.47 12.77 19.96
N ALA A 144 14.23 11.52 19.54
CA ALA A 144 13.72 10.48 20.42
C ALA A 144 14.71 10.16 21.55
N GLU A 145 16.01 10.07 21.24
CA GLU A 145 17.07 9.91 22.24
C GLU A 145 17.10 11.07 23.25
N ALA A 146 17.10 12.31 22.77
CA ALA A 146 17.08 13.49 23.63
C ALA A 146 15.81 13.54 24.50
N ARG A 147 14.64 13.18 23.94
CA ARG A 147 13.37 13.09 24.69
C ARG A 147 13.40 12.00 25.76
N ARG A 148 13.94 10.82 25.46
CA ARG A 148 14.12 9.74 26.45
C ARG A 148 14.97 10.20 27.62
N GLN A 149 16.11 10.82 27.32
CA GLN A 149 16.98 11.36 28.35
C GLN A 149 16.29 12.46 29.17
N TRP A 150 15.62 13.40 28.50
CA TRP A 150 14.89 14.49 29.15
C TRP A 150 13.82 14.00 30.14
N VAL A 151 13.07 12.94 29.77
CA VAL A 151 12.09 12.30 30.65
C VAL A 151 12.76 11.61 31.84
N SER A 152 13.89 10.94 31.62
CA SER A 152 14.68 10.27 32.65
C SER A 152 15.26 11.26 33.68
N ASP A 153 15.70 12.44 33.24
CA ASP A 153 16.42 13.43 34.06
C ASP A 153 15.53 14.24 35.02
N GLY A 154 14.23 13.94 35.09
CA GLY A 154 13.32 14.53 36.09
C GLY A 154 11.94 14.92 35.55
N ASN A 155 11.77 14.92 34.24
CA ASN A 155 10.50 15.19 33.57
C ASN A 155 9.66 13.92 33.44
N LYS A 156 9.41 13.27 34.58
CA LYS A 156 8.82 11.93 34.63
C LYS A 156 7.46 11.87 33.95
N ASP A 157 7.33 10.90 33.07
CA ASP A 157 6.09 10.47 32.48
C ASP A 157 5.15 9.91 33.55
N THR A 158 3.92 10.43 33.62
CA THR A 158 2.98 10.09 34.71
C THR A 158 1.79 9.25 34.27
N ARG A 159 1.35 9.34 33.02
CA ARG A 159 0.16 8.62 32.54
C ARG A 159 0.55 7.65 31.43
N PRO A 160 -0.23 6.60 31.17
CA PRO A 160 -0.12 5.83 29.94
C PRO A 160 -0.73 6.63 28.77
N PRO A 161 -0.44 6.26 27.52
CA PRO A 161 -0.99 6.94 26.35
C PRO A 161 -2.52 6.81 26.25
N GLU A 162 -3.16 7.74 25.55
CA GLU A 162 -4.59 7.75 25.23
C GLU A 162 -4.79 7.48 23.73
N ILE A 163 -5.86 6.76 23.37
CA ILE A 163 -6.18 6.40 21.98
C ILE A 163 -7.56 6.94 21.61
N GLU A 164 -7.63 7.71 20.52
CA GLU A 164 -8.87 8.18 19.90
C GLU A 164 -9.02 7.53 18.53
N ILE A 165 -10.05 6.70 18.33
CA ILE A 165 -10.37 6.10 17.03
C ILE A 165 -11.35 7.01 16.28
N ARG A 166 -11.03 7.32 15.02
CA ARG A 166 -11.87 8.10 14.10
C ARG A 166 -12.69 7.19 13.20
N THR A 167 -12.07 6.12 12.70
CA THR A 167 -12.68 5.17 11.76
C THR A 167 -12.13 3.76 12.07
N PRO A 168 -12.95 2.70 12.04
CA PRO A 168 -14.41 2.74 11.95
C PRO A 168 -15.05 3.30 13.23
N ALA A 169 -16.28 3.80 13.13
CA ALA A 169 -17.06 4.05 14.34
C ALA A 169 -17.39 2.68 14.95
N GLY A 170 -17.03 2.39 16.21
CA GLY A 170 -17.20 1.06 16.78
C GLY A 170 -18.62 0.48 16.56
N ASN A 171 -18.71 -0.82 16.24
CA ASN A 171 -19.92 -1.54 15.80
C ASN A 171 -20.46 -1.16 14.42
N GLU A 172 -19.69 -0.47 13.57
CA GLU A 172 -20.02 -0.31 12.16
C GLU A 172 -19.93 -1.67 11.46
N ALA A 173 -20.99 -2.06 10.74
CA ALA A 173 -21.00 -3.26 9.93
C ALA A 173 -20.24 -2.99 8.63
N VAL A 174 -19.27 -3.84 8.31
CA VAL A 174 -18.37 -3.66 7.18
C VAL A 174 -18.56 -4.83 6.22
N ALA A 175 -19.07 -4.57 5.02
CA ALA A 175 -19.20 -5.56 3.92
C ALA A 175 -17.88 -5.84 3.17
N SER A 176 -16.77 -5.86 3.89
CA SER A 176 -15.43 -5.90 3.31
C SER A 176 -14.55 -6.87 4.08
N THR A 177 -13.65 -7.56 3.36
CA THR A 177 -12.60 -8.37 4.01
C THR A 177 -11.42 -7.50 4.46
N GLU A 178 -11.55 -6.17 4.40
CA GLU A 178 -10.57 -5.23 4.90
C GLU A 178 -11.23 -3.94 5.39
N VAL A 179 -10.62 -3.32 6.41
CA VAL A 179 -11.06 -2.04 6.96
C VAL A 179 -9.89 -1.10 7.18
N MET A 180 -10.10 0.18 6.89
CA MET A 180 -9.16 1.23 7.25
C MET A 180 -9.41 1.66 8.68
N VAL A 181 -8.39 1.54 9.53
CA VAL A 181 -8.41 2.04 10.90
C VAL A 181 -7.66 3.36 10.95
N GLU A 182 -8.33 4.42 11.38
CA GLU A 182 -7.77 5.77 11.52
C GLU A 182 -7.96 6.27 12.95
N GLY A 183 -6.95 6.95 13.49
CA GLY A 183 -7.01 7.47 14.84
C GLY A 183 -5.90 8.44 15.21
N ILE A 184 -5.91 8.86 16.47
CA ILE A 184 -4.88 9.68 17.09
C ILE A 184 -4.45 9.02 18.39
N ALA A 185 -3.14 8.84 18.55
CA ALA A 185 -2.52 8.49 19.82
C ALA A 185 -2.02 9.76 20.53
N ARG A 186 -2.28 9.91 21.83
CA ARG A 186 -1.80 11.02 22.65
C ARG A 186 -1.07 10.53 23.89
N ASP A 187 -0.13 11.30 24.40
CA ASP A 187 0.56 11.00 25.66
C ASP A 187 0.94 12.29 26.40
N ASP A 188 1.10 12.26 27.74
CA ASP A 188 1.58 13.45 28.47
C ASP A 188 3.04 13.78 28.17
N ARG A 189 3.78 12.83 27.59
CA ARG A 189 5.13 13.02 27.05
C ARG A 189 5.16 12.78 25.56
N PHE A 190 5.31 11.52 25.14
CA PHE A 190 5.58 11.18 23.75
C PHE A 190 5.14 9.75 23.44
N VAL A 191 4.35 9.60 22.39
CA VAL A 191 4.04 8.31 21.77
C VAL A 191 5.26 7.83 20.98
N SER A 192 5.64 6.56 21.14
CA SER A 192 6.82 5.97 20.50
C SER A 192 6.49 4.88 19.48
N ALA A 193 5.44 4.10 19.70
CA ALA A 193 5.05 3.01 18.80
C ALA A 193 3.53 2.81 18.79
N ILE A 194 3.01 2.37 17.65
CA ILE A 194 1.60 2.05 17.44
C ILE A 194 1.51 0.73 16.66
N THR A 195 0.66 -0.19 17.11
CA THR A 195 0.28 -1.41 16.37
C THR A 195 -1.23 -1.42 16.16
N VAL A 196 -1.66 -1.88 14.98
CA VAL A 196 -3.07 -2.01 14.60
C VAL A 196 -3.25 -3.38 13.96
N GLY A 197 -4.12 -4.22 14.51
CA GLY A 197 -4.30 -5.61 14.06
C GLY A 197 -3.00 -6.44 14.14
N GLY A 198 -2.16 -6.15 15.14
CA GLY A 198 -0.82 -6.75 15.29
C GLY A 198 0.23 -6.24 14.30
N GLN A 199 -0.13 -5.36 13.36
CA GLN A 199 0.79 -4.78 12.38
C GLN A 199 1.32 -3.42 12.86
N PRO A 200 2.63 -3.14 12.76
CA PRO A 200 3.17 -1.84 13.16
C PRO A 200 2.68 -0.73 12.22
N VAL A 201 2.43 0.45 12.81
CA VAL A 201 2.26 1.72 12.09
C VAL A 201 3.56 2.50 12.19
N LEU A 202 3.95 3.13 11.08
CA LEU A 202 5.17 3.92 11.00
C LEU A 202 5.05 5.22 11.83
N VAL A 203 5.79 5.30 12.94
CA VAL A 203 5.90 6.52 13.75
C VAL A 203 7.18 7.26 13.38
N ASN A 204 7.07 8.24 12.49
CA ASN A 204 8.23 8.99 11.98
C ASN A 204 8.90 9.88 13.04
N VAL A 205 8.14 10.40 14.01
CA VAL A 205 8.63 11.28 15.08
C VAL A 205 7.86 10.97 16.36
N CYS A 206 8.57 10.70 17.47
CA CYS A 206 7.92 10.45 18.76
C CYS A 206 7.33 11.74 19.34
N ALA A 207 6.06 12.03 19.11
CA ALA A 207 5.39 13.27 19.50
C ALA A 207 4.33 13.03 20.59
N ALA A 208 3.93 14.11 21.27
CA ALA A 208 2.83 14.06 22.25
C ALA A 208 1.48 13.68 21.61
N GLU A 209 1.33 13.93 20.30
CA GLU A 209 0.18 13.54 19.50
C GLU A 209 0.66 12.96 18.17
N VAL A 210 0.23 11.74 17.83
CA VAL A 210 0.60 11.02 16.60
C VAL A 210 -0.68 10.52 15.92
N PRO A 211 -1.08 11.09 14.77
CA PRO A 211 -2.14 10.51 13.96
C PRO A 211 -1.65 9.23 13.29
N PHE A 212 -2.54 8.26 13.11
CA PHE A 212 -2.22 6.99 12.47
C PHE A 212 -3.36 6.53 11.56
N GLU A 213 -2.98 5.81 10.50
CA GLU A 213 -3.89 5.09 9.61
C GLU A 213 -3.28 3.72 9.27
N LYS A 214 -4.11 2.68 9.21
CA LYS A 214 -3.68 1.34 8.82
C LYS A 214 -4.84 0.55 8.23
N ARG A 215 -4.60 -0.08 7.07
CA ARG A 215 -5.50 -1.09 6.51
C ARG A 215 -5.29 -2.42 7.20
N VAL A 216 -6.36 -3.01 7.70
CA VAL A 216 -6.40 -4.32 8.38
C VAL A 216 -7.23 -5.27 7.53
N VAL A 217 -6.65 -6.41 7.17
CA VAL A 217 -7.40 -7.51 6.54
C VAL A 217 -8.15 -8.24 7.64
N LEU A 218 -9.45 -8.48 7.40
CA LEU A 218 -10.38 -9.11 8.31
C LEU A 218 -10.52 -10.59 7.96
N ASP A 219 -10.38 -11.45 8.96
CA ASP A 219 -10.83 -12.83 8.85
C ASP A 219 -12.36 -12.88 9.03
N ALA A 220 -13.04 -13.85 8.40
CA ALA A 220 -14.52 -13.90 8.47
C ALA A 220 -15.09 -14.16 9.89
N ASP A 221 -14.24 -14.47 10.87
CA ASP A 221 -14.64 -14.63 12.29
C ASP A 221 -14.01 -13.53 13.17
N GLN A 222 -13.37 -12.53 12.56
CA GLN A 222 -12.76 -11.42 13.28
C GLN A 222 -13.85 -10.43 13.65
N ASP A 223 -14.13 -10.36 14.95
CA ASP A 223 -15.12 -9.49 15.58
C ASP A 223 -14.46 -8.26 16.23
N MET A 224 -13.13 -8.21 16.28
CA MET A 224 -12.40 -7.09 16.85
C MET A 224 -11.05 -6.81 16.20
N ILE A 225 -10.63 -5.55 16.28
CA ILE A 225 -9.28 -5.09 15.91
C ILE A 225 -8.60 -4.53 17.15
N LEU A 226 -7.47 -5.12 17.52
CA LEU A 226 -6.63 -4.60 18.60
C LEU A 226 -5.77 -3.45 18.08
N VAL A 227 -5.86 -2.31 18.75
CA VAL A 227 -4.93 -1.19 18.59
C VAL A 227 -4.14 -1.03 19.88
N GLU A 228 -2.81 -1.05 19.80
CA GLU A 228 -1.94 -0.81 20.96
C GLU A 228 -1.03 0.38 20.69
N VAL A 229 -0.88 1.24 21.70
CA VAL A 229 0.00 2.41 21.68
C VAL A 229 0.97 2.28 22.83
N THR A 230 2.26 2.52 22.54
CA THR A 230 3.34 2.54 23.53
C THR A 230 3.94 3.94 23.59
N ASP A 231 4.15 4.46 24.80
CA ASP A 231 4.86 5.72 25.01
C ASP A 231 6.40 5.55 24.96
N ILE A 232 7.14 6.63 25.09
CA ILE A 232 8.61 6.63 25.03
C ILE A 232 9.29 5.97 26.25
N THR A 233 8.55 5.77 27.35
CA THR A 233 9.03 5.08 28.56
C THR A 233 8.64 3.60 28.61
N GLY A 234 7.81 3.16 27.66
CA GLY A 234 7.37 1.79 27.47
C GLY A 234 6.01 1.45 28.09
N LYS A 235 5.25 2.41 28.63
CA LYS A 235 3.88 2.09 29.07
C LYS A 235 2.99 1.94 27.85
N LYS A 236 1.96 1.11 28.01
CA LYS A 236 1.08 0.70 26.92
C LYS A 236 -0.38 0.96 27.26
N THR A 237 -1.13 1.31 26.23
CA THR A 237 -2.59 1.32 26.23
C THR A 237 -3.08 0.53 25.04
N SER A 238 -4.15 -0.23 25.22
CA SER A 238 -4.76 -1.01 24.15
C SER A 238 -6.26 -0.77 24.11
N ILE A 239 -6.84 -0.73 22.92
CA ILE A 239 -8.28 -0.65 22.69
C ILE A 239 -8.69 -1.73 21.68
N GLU A 240 -9.83 -2.36 21.94
CA GLU A 240 -10.47 -3.30 21.03
C GLU A 240 -11.58 -2.56 20.28
N ILE A 241 -11.47 -2.50 18.96
CA ILE A 241 -12.49 -1.91 18.10
C ILE A 241 -13.41 -3.05 17.65
N PRO A 242 -14.66 -3.12 18.15
CA PRO A 242 -15.60 -4.12 17.69
C PRO A 242 -15.98 -3.83 16.23
N ILE A 243 -15.95 -4.87 15.42
CA ILE A 243 -16.32 -4.85 14.00
C ILE A 243 -17.35 -5.95 13.75
N LEU A 244 -18.38 -5.63 12.94
CA LEU A 244 -19.22 -6.67 12.37
C LEU A 244 -18.79 -6.87 10.92
N SER A 245 -17.98 -7.90 10.68
CA SER A 245 -17.66 -8.33 9.32
C SER A 245 -18.82 -9.15 8.80
N ASP A 246 -19.71 -8.52 8.02
CA ASP A 246 -20.80 -9.22 7.35
C ASP A 246 -20.45 -9.40 5.87
N VAL A 247 -19.98 -10.60 5.54
CA VAL A 247 -19.60 -11.00 4.17
C VAL A 247 -20.61 -11.94 3.52
N ASP A 248 -21.70 -12.20 4.23
CA ASP A 248 -22.80 -13.04 3.76
C ASP A 248 -23.84 -12.17 3.07
N GLY A 249 -24.42 -12.69 2.00
CA GLY A 249 -25.59 -12.08 1.39
C GLY A 249 -26.88 -12.65 1.98
N PRO A 250 -28.01 -11.94 1.79
CA PRO A 250 -29.31 -12.37 2.26
C PRO A 250 -29.62 -13.84 2.00
N VAL A 251 -30.07 -14.52 3.05
CA VAL A 251 -30.57 -15.90 2.95
C VAL A 251 -32.01 -15.86 2.45
N ILE A 252 -32.30 -16.53 1.34
CA ILE A 252 -33.58 -16.46 0.64
C ILE A 252 -34.15 -17.86 0.46
N SER A 253 -35.42 -18.04 0.82
CA SER A 253 -36.20 -19.25 0.56
C SER A 253 -37.49 -18.89 -0.16
N PHE A 254 -37.84 -19.64 -1.21
CA PHE A 254 -39.11 -19.48 -1.91
C PHE A 254 -40.10 -20.54 -1.42
N ASP A 255 -41.38 -20.17 -1.31
CA ASP A 255 -42.41 -21.09 -0.79
C ASP A 255 -42.67 -22.27 -1.74
N ARG A 256 -42.70 -21.99 -3.04
CA ARG A 256 -42.89 -22.97 -4.10
C ARG A 256 -42.45 -22.43 -5.45
N PRO A 257 -42.08 -23.30 -6.40
CA PRO A 257 -41.94 -22.92 -7.80
C PRO A 257 -43.19 -22.24 -8.35
N CYS A 258 -43.03 -21.20 -9.17
CA CYS A 258 -44.12 -20.39 -9.71
C CYS A 258 -44.57 -20.88 -11.10
N VAL A 259 -45.89 -20.91 -11.30
CA VAL A 259 -46.53 -20.99 -12.63
C VAL A 259 -46.78 -19.57 -13.13
N ILE A 260 -46.37 -19.23 -14.35
CA ILE A 260 -46.46 -17.87 -14.91
C ILE A 260 -47.57 -17.82 -15.96
N PRO A 261 -48.51 -16.84 -15.90
CA PRO A 261 -48.59 -15.77 -14.90
C PRO A 261 -49.03 -16.29 -13.53
N GLY A 262 -48.44 -15.74 -12.46
CA GLY A 262 -48.73 -16.17 -11.10
C GLY A 262 -48.00 -15.36 -10.05
N MET A 263 -48.14 -15.78 -8.79
CA MET A 263 -47.53 -15.11 -7.65
C MET A 263 -46.35 -15.93 -7.14
N LEU A 264 -45.19 -15.28 -7.06
CA LEU A 264 -44.00 -15.79 -6.41
C LEU A 264 -43.92 -15.19 -5.00
N SER A 265 -43.69 -16.02 -3.99
CA SER A 265 -43.55 -15.60 -2.60
C SER A 265 -42.47 -16.38 -1.87
N GLY A 266 -41.99 -15.82 -0.78
CA GLY A 266 -40.98 -16.44 0.05
C GLY A 266 -40.56 -15.59 1.23
N VAL A 267 -39.42 -15.94 1.80
CA VAL A 267 -38.83 -15.34 2.99
C VAL A 267 -37.37 -15.05 2.74
N ALA A 268 -36.91 -13.88 3.17
CA ALA A 268 -35.52 -13.49 3.19
C ALA A 268 -35.10 -13.16 4.64
N PHE A 269 -33.84 -13.38 4.98
CA PHE A 269 -33.28 -13.03 6.27
C PHE A 269 -31.83 -12.59 6.10
N ASP A 270 -31.46 -11.57 6.84
CA ASP A 270 -30.08 -11.12 6.97
C ASP A 270 -29.93 -10.42 8.33
N PRO A 271 -28.82 -10.62 9.08
CA PRO A 271 -28.58 -9.93 10.34
C PRO A 271 -28.58 -8.40 10.22
N SER A 272 -28.14 -7.86 9.08
CA SER A 272 -28.16 -6.42 8.79
C SER A 272 -29.51 -5.91 8.26
N GLY A 273 -30.46 -6.83 8.04
CA GLY A 273 -31.78 -6.56 7.50
C GLY A 273 -31.82 -6.46 5.97
N ILE A 274 -33.00 -6.61 5.38
CA ILE A 274 -33.19 -6.57 3.92
C ILE A 274 -33.56 -5.16 3.47
N VAL A 275 -32.78 -4.59 2.55
CA VAL A 275 -32.96 -3.21 2.04
C VAL A 275 -33.78 -3.18 0.76
N THR A 276 -33.41 -3.98 -0.25
CA THR A 276 -34.18 -4.07 -1.50
C THR A 276 -34.20 -5.49 -2.04
N MET A 277 -35.27 -5.82 -2.77
CA MET A 277 -35.34 -7.03 -3.57
C MET A 277 -35.97 -6.73 -4.92
N HIS A 278 -35.36 -7.24 -5.98
CA HIS A 278 -35.87 -7.18 -7.34
C HIS A 278 -36.01 -8.60 -7.90
N ILE A 279 -37.08 -8.86 -8.64
CA ILE A 279 -37.29 -10.11 -9.38
C ILE A 279 -37.73 -9.75 -10.80
N ALA A 280 -37.00 -10.26 -11.78
CA ALA A 280 -37.18 -9.94 -13.19
C ALA A 280 -37.20 -8.42 -13.44
N GLY A 281 -36.25 -7.71 -12.82
CA GLY A 281 -36.12 -6.24 -12.87
C GLY A 281 -37.20 -5.45 -12.11
N LYS A 282 -38.23 -6.11 -11.55
CA LYS A 282 -39.30 -5.45 -10.80
C LYS A 282 -39.02 -5.41 -9.30
N PRO A 283 -39.27 -4.27 -8.62
CA PRO A 283 -39.15 -4.19 -7.17
C PRO A 283 -40.22 -5.06 -6.49
N VAL A 284 -39.83 -5.76 -5.42
CA VAL A 284 -40.70 -6.64 -4.64
C VAL A 284 -41.19 -5.93 -3.38
N ALA A 285 -42.45 -6.18 -2.99
CA ALA A 285 -42.96 -5.69 -1.72
C ALA A 285 -42.40 -6.52 -0.57
N LEU A 286 -41.78 -5.85 0.40
CA LEU A 286 -41.19 -6.44 1.61
C LEU A 286 -42.09 -6.18 2.81
N ALA A 287 -42.32 -7.19 3.64
CA ALA A 287 -43.10 -7.10 4.87
C ALA A 287 -42.41 -7.84 6.03
N PRO A 288 -42.55 -7.40 7.29
CA PRO A 288 -42.00 -8.12 8.43
C PRO A 288 -42.60 -9.53 8.55
N GLY A 289 -41.75 -10.51 8.78
CA GLY A 289 -42.09 -11.91 9.04
C GLY A 289 -41.84 -12.32 10.50
N PRO A 290 -42.09 -13.60 10.83
CA PRO A 290 -41.69 -14.18 12.12
C PRO A 290 -40.16 -14.26 12.24
N GLU A 291 -39.62 -14.34 13.47
CA GLU A 291 -38.18 -14.57 13.72
C GLU A 291 -37.26 -13.57 12.98
N GLU A 292 -37.62 -12.28 12.96
CA GLU A 292 -36.85 -11.20 12.30
C GLU A 292 -36.66 -11.37 10.77
N THR A 293 -37.40 -12.28 10.16
CA THR A 293 -37.39 -12.48 8.71
C THR A 293 -38.18 -11.41 7.96
N THR A 294 -37.97 -11.32 6.65
CA THR A 294 -38.70 -10.45 5.72
C THR A 294 -39.48 -11.32 4.72
N LEU A 295 -40.80 -11.21 4.74
CA LEU A 295 -41.68 -11.83 3.75
C LEU A 295 -41.66 -11.01 2.46
N PHE A 296 -41.66 -11.69 1.31
CA PHE A 296 -41.73 -11.05 0.02
C PHE A 296 -42.76 -11.72 -0.90
N SER A 297 -43.40 -10.92 -1.76
CA SER A 297 -44.29 -11.45 -2.80
C SER A 297 -44.36 -10.54 -4.03
N LEU A 298 -44.43 -11.15 -5.21
CA LEU A 298 -44.55 -10.44 -6.50
C LEU A 298 -45.40 -11.26 -7.49
N SER A 299 -46.30 -10.58 -8.20
CA SER A 299 -46.98 -11.17 -9.36
C SER A 299 -46.12 -11.03 -10.62
N LEU A 300 -45.83 -12.16 -11.25
CA LEU A 300 -45.05 -12.26 -12.49
C LEU A 300 -45.97 -12.59 -13.67
N SER A 301 -45.69 -11.97 -14.81
CA SER A 301 -46.31 -12.22 -16.11
C SER A 301 -45.27 -12.65 -17.13
N GLN A 302 -45.70 -13.14 -18.29
CA GLN A 302 -44.78 -13.54 -19.38
C GLN A 302 -43.86 -12.40 -19.81
N ASN A 303 -44.39 -11.16 -19.88
CA ASN A 303 -43.63 -9.99 -20.34
C ASN A 303 -42.47 -9.64 -19.41
N ASP A 304 -42.55 -10.04 -18.14
CA ASP A 304 -41.54 -9.72 -17.14
C ASP A 304 -40.27 -10.53 -17.34
N LEU A 305 -40.36 -11.68 -18.02
CA LEU A 305 -39.23 -12.55 -18.30
C LEU A 305 -38.44 -12.14 -19.56
N ALA A 306 -38.87 -11.09 -20.26
CA ALA A 306 -38.31 -10.71 -21.56
C ALA A 306 -36.86 -10.20 -21.49
N GLU A 307 -36.46 -9.58 -20.38
CA GLU A 307 -35.12 -9.01 -20.21
C GLU A 307 -34.17 -9.96 -19.44
N SER A 308 -34.61 -10.52 -18.30
CA SER A 308 -33.87 -11.54 -17.55
C SER A 308 -34.73 -12.11 -16.41
N PRO A 309 -34.81 -13.44 -16.21
CA PRO A 309 -35.53 -14.05 -15.10
C PRO A 309 -34.61 -14.14 -13.88
N SER A 310 -33.96 -13.06 -13.44
CA SER A 310 -33.08 -13.09 -12.26
C SER A 310 -33.74 -12.44 -11.05
N PHE A 311 -33.34 -12.84 -9.85
CA PHE A 311 -33.61 -12.09 -8.63
C PHE A 311 -32.31 -11.51 -8.06
N GLU A 312 -32.46 -10.42 -7.33
CA GLU A 312 -31.42 -9.73 -6.60
C GLU A 312 -31.99 -9.29 -5.25
N CYS A 313 -31.35 -9.66 -4.15
CA CYS A 313 -31.69 -9.22 -2.80
C CYS A 313 -30.46 -8.57 -2.17
N VAL A 314 -30.63 -7.37 -1.62
CA VAL A 314 -29.56 -6.56 -1.03
C VAL A 314 -29.85 -6.33 0.45
N ASP A 315 -28.85 -6.56 1.30
CA ASP A 315 -28.92 -6.35 2.74
C ASP A 315 -28.58 -4.91 3.17
N GLY A 316 -28.45 -4.68 4.48
CA GLY A 316 -28.04 -3.41 5.08
C GLY A 316 -26.56 -3.07 4.90
N CYS A 317 -25.72 -4.08 4.70
CA CYS A 317 -24.28 -3.98 4.49
C CYS A 317 -23.91 -3.74 3.00
N GLY A 318 -24.85 -3.95 2.08
CA GLY A 318 -24.66 -3.90 0.63
C GLY A 318 -24.26 -5.25 0.01
N ASN A 319 -24.26 -6.36 0.76
CA ASN A 319 -24.08 -7.69 0.19
C ASN A 319 -25.31 -8.08 -0.63
N VAL A 320 -25.07 -8.88 -1.67
CA VAL A 320 -26.09 -9.18 -2.67
C VAL A 320 -26.16 -10.67 -2.93
N THR A 321 -27.33 -11.26 -2.72
CA THR A 321 -27.64 -12.61 -3.20
C THR A 321 -28.42 -12.52 -4.50
N ARG A 322 -27.88 -13.17 -5.55
CA ARG A 322 -28.46 -13.22 -6.89
C ARG A 322 -28.71 -14.66 -7.31
N GLY A 323 -29.68 -14.85 -8.20
CA GLY A 323 -29.92 -16.15 -8.80
C GLY A 323 -31.12 -16.15 -9.73
N ILE A 324 -31.56 -17.35 -10.10
CA ILE A 324 -32.77 -17.57 -10.89
C ILE A 324 -33.92 -17.92 -9.93
N PRO A 325 -35.08 -17.24 -10.00
CA PRO A 325 -36.24 -17.58 -9.19
C PRO A 325 -36.80 -18.93 -9.65
N PRO A 326 -37.38 -19.72 -8.73
CA PRO A 326 -37.92 -21.03 -9.09
C PRO A 326 -39.19 -20.87 -9.93
N ILE A 327 -39.09 -21.18 -11.22
CA ILE A 327 -40.19 -21.17 -12.18
C ILE A 327 -40.42 -22.61 -12.65
N ASP A 328 -41.64 -23.10 -12.47
CA ASP A 328 -42.03 -24.47 -12.82
C ASP A 328 -42.64 -24.56 -14.22
N LEU A 329 -43.53 -23.62 -14.52
CA LEU A 329 -44.35 -23.63 -15.73
C LEU A 329 -44.51 -22.21 -16.27
N LEU A 330 -44.11 -21.97 -17.52
CA LEU A 330 -44.43 -20.77 -18.27
C LEU A 330 -45.62 -21.05 -19.19
N VAL A 331 -46.81 -20.58 -18.81
CA VAL A 331 -48.01 -20.66 -19.67
C VAL A 331 -47.83 -19.67 -20.80
N LEU A 332 -47.89 -20.13 -22.05
CA LEU A 332 -47.77 -19.31 -23.26
C LEU A 332 -49.13 -18.80 -23.75
N LYS A 333 -50.22 -19.55 -23.49
CA LYS A 333 -51.59 -19.23 -23.94
C LYS A 333 -52.60 -19.32 -22.78
N PRO A 334 -52.90 -18.20 -22.09
CA PRO A 334 -53.75 -18.18 -20.90
C PRO A 334 -55.26 -18.40 -21.15
N GLY A 335 -55.70 -18.48 -22.42
CA GLY A 335 -57.11 -18.69 -22.79
C GLY A 335 -57.56 -20.15 -22.81
N ILE A 336 -56.69 -21.09 -22.45
CA ILE A 336 -57.00 -22.51 -22.33
C ILE A 336 -57.32 -22.77 -20.84
N PRO A 337 -58.57 -23.11 -20.48
CA PRO A 337 -59.02 -23.14 -19.09
C PRO A 337 -58.27 -24.21 -18.28
N ASP A 338 -58.04 -23.93 -16.99
CA ASP A 338 -57.49 -24.79 -15.94
C ASP A 338 -57.34 -26.25 -16.38
N VAL A 339 -56.21 -26.54 -17.01
CA VAL A 339 -55.90 -27.90 -17.42
C VAL A 339 -55.56 -28.67 -16.15
N LEU A 340 -56.59 -29.22 -15.51
CA LEU A 340 -56.41 -30.44 -14.76
C LEU A 340 -55.82 -31.46 -15.77
N PHE A 341 -54.54 -31.75 -15.67
CA PHE A 341 -53.82 -32.76 -16.47
C PHE A 341 -54.27 -34.20 -16.15
N ALA A 342 -55.56 -34.39 -15.88
CA ALA A 342 -56.20 -35.68 -15.66
C ALA A 342 -56.74 -36.31 -16.96
N SER A 343 -56.56 -35.66 -18.12
CA SER A 343 -57.02 -36.20 -19.41
C SER A 343 -55.88 -36.38 -20.42
N ASN A 344 -55.86 -37.55 -21.07
CA ASN A 344 -54.91 -38.02 -22.11
C ASN A 344 -54.91 -37.20 -23.43
N ARG A 345 -55.15 -35.88 -23.42
CA ARG A 345 -55.25 -35.05 -24.64
C ARG A 345 -54.20 -33.94 -24.76
N TYR A 346 -53.04 -34.13 -24.15
CA TYR A 346 -51.86 -33.29 -24.42
C TYR A 346 -50.73 -34.17 -24.95
N SER A 347 -49.88 -33.60 -25.79
CA SER A 347 -48.59 -34.19 -26.14
C SER A 347 -47.50 -33.28 -25.60
N SER A 348 -46.46 -33.85 -25.01
CA SER A 348 -45.28 -33.11 -24.60
C SER A 348 -44.10 -33.54 -25.46
N PHE A 349 -43.23 -32.60 -25.81
CA PHE A 349 -41.93 -32.94 -26.39
C PHE A 349 -40.83 -32.24 -25.60
N SER A 350 -39.70 -32.94 -25.42
CA SER A 350 -38.54 -32.41 -24.70
C SER A 350 -37.90 -31.27 -25.50
N LEU A 351 -37.51 -30.22 -24.78
CA LEU A 351 -36.72 -29.11 -25.30
C LEU A 351 -35.22 -29.27 -24.99
N GLY A 352 -34.83 -30.36 -24.31
CA GLY A 352 -33.50 -30.52 -23.72
C GLY A 352 -33.36 -29.78 -22.39
N MET A 353 -32.22 -29.96 -21.71
CA MET A 353 -31.87 -29.28 -20.45
C MET A 353 -32.95 -29.39 -19.34
N GLY A 354 -33.66 -30.51 -19.27
CA GLY A 354 -34.72 -30.72 -18.28
C GLY A 354 -36.01 -29.93 -18.54
N LEU A 355 -36.23 -29.42 -19.75
CA LEU A 355 -37.44 -28.70 -20.13
C LEU A 355 -38.31 -29.50 -21.11
N CYS A 356 -39.62 -29.27 -21.07
CA CYS A 356 -40.57 -29.81 -22.04
C CYS A 356 -41.59 -28.75 -22.48
N CYS A 357 -41.98 -28.80 -23.75
CA CYS A 357 -43.09 -28.02 -24.29
C CYS A 357 -44.37 -28.85 -24.19
N LEU A 358 -45.41 -28.28 -23.60
CA LEU A 358 -46.75 -28.85 -23.54
C LEU A 358 -47.58 -28.36 -24.73
N VAL A 359 -48.08 -29.30 -25.52
CA VAL A 359 -48.89 -29.05 -26.71
C VAL A 359 -50.31 -29.56 -26.49
N MET A 360 -51.29 -28.73 -26.82
CA MET A 360 -52.70 -29.10 -26.81
C MET A 360 -53.34 -28.64 -28.11
N ASN A 361 -54.09 -29.53 -28.77
CA ASN A 361 -54.74 -29.26 -30.07
C ASN A 361 -53.79 -28.69 -31.16
N GLY A 362 -52.51 -29.08 -31.14
CA GLY A 362 -51.50 -28.61 -32.10
C GLY A 362 -50.89 -27.23 -31.78
N GLU A 363 -51.24 -26.64 -30.64
CA GLU A 363 -50.68 -25.37 -30.18
C GLU A 363 -49.76 -25.56 -28.97
N ASN A 364 -48.64 -24.82 -28.93
CA ASN A 364 -47.78 -24.76 -27.75
C ASN A 364 -48.47 -23.95 -26.66
N VAL A 365 -48.77 -24.59 -25.54
CA VAL A 365 -49.57 -24.01 -24.46
C VAL A 365 -48.71 -23.58 -23.28
N ALA A 366 -47.64 -24.31 -22.99
CA ALA A 366 -46.72 -23.98 -21.90
C ALA A 366 -45.34 -24.62 -22.06
N ILE A 367 -44.35 -24.12 -21.33
CA ILE A 367 -43.03 -24.73 -21.13
C ILE A 367 -42.89 -25.10 -19.67
N ALA A 368 -42.54 -26.34 -19.36
CA ALA A 368 -42.43 -26.86 -18.00
C ALA A 368 -41.04 -27.45 -17.72
N ALA A 369 -40.57 -27.33 -16.49
CA ALA A 369 -39.48 -28.15 -15.97
C ALA A 369 -39.93 -29.62 -15.87
N GLN A 370 -39.05 -30.55 -16.22
CA GLN A 370 -39.27 -31.96 -15.95
C GLN A 370 -39.00 -32.24 -14.48
N PRO A 371 -39.90 -32.91 -13.75
CA PRO A 371 -39.67 -33.25 -12.35
C PRO A 371 -38.47 -34.21 -12.24
N VAL A 372 -37.40 -33.73 -11.61
CA VAL A 372 -36.26 -34.55 -11.21
C VAL A 372 -36.52 -35.05 -9.79
N PRO A 373 -36.46 -36.37 -9.50
CA PRO A 373 -36.60 -36.87 -8.14
C PRO A 373 -35.50 -36.28 -7.25
N ASN A 374 -35.89 -35.54 -6.21
CA ASN A 374 -34.96 -35.02 -5.22
C ASN A 374 -34.72 -36.11 -4.16
N ASN A 375 -33.60 -36.82 -4.24
CA ASN A 375 -33.23 -37.86 -3.27
C ASN A 375 -32.13 -37.31 -2.34
N GLY A 376 -32.53 -36.64 -1.25
CA GLY A 376 -31.63 -36.15 -0.20
C GLY A 376 -31.37 -34.64 -0.23
N VAL A 377 -30.25 -34.22 0.36
CA VAL A 377 -29.81 -32.82 0.42
C VAL A 377 -28.88 -32.53 -0.75
N ILE A 378 -29.31 -31.62 -1.62
CA ILE A 378 -28.51 -31.11 -2.74
C ILE A 378 -27.96 -29.74 -2.34
N VAL A 379 -26.65 -29.57 -2.45
CA VAL A 379 -25.93 -28.30 -2.27
C VAL A 379 -25.20 -28.00 -3.57
N GLU A 380 -25.24 -26.76 -4.04
CA GLU A 380 -24.57 -26.32 -5.26
C GLU A 380 -23.96 -24.92 -5.10
N MET A 381 -22.67 -24.79 -5.40
CA MET A 381 -22.00 -23.52 -5.66
C MET A 381 -22.20 -23.10 -7.12
N ASN A 382 -23.41 -22.69 -7.48
CA ASN A 382 -23.87 -22.62 -8.88
C ASN A 382 -23.11 -21.61 -9.78
N ASN A 383 -22.42 -20.64 -9.20
CA ASN A 383 -21.63 -19.65 -9.92
C ASN A 383 -20.13 -20.00 -10.01
N ILE A 384 -19.73 -21.14 -9.45
CA ILE A 384 -18.34 -21.61 -9.44
C ILE A 384 -18.23 -22.87 -10.31
N LEU A 385 -17.21 -22.95 -11.15
CA LEU A 385 -16.84 -24.15 -11.89
C LEU A 385 -15.63 -24.83 -11.24
N ASP A 386 -15.60 -26.17 -11.27
CA ASP A 386 -14.41 -26.91 -10.84
C ASP A 386 -13.25 -26.65 -11.82
N GLY A 387 -12.06 -26.38 -11.28
CA GLY A 387 -10.88 -25.93 -12.01
C GLY A 387 -10.91 -24.45 -12.43
N GLN A 388 -11.89 -23.65 -12.01
CA GLN A 388 -12.01 -22.26 -12.44
C GLN A 388 -10.81 -21.41 -12.00
N GLN A 389 -10.34 -20.57 -12.92
CA GLN A 389 -9.21 -19.68 -12.69
C GLN A 389 -9.70 -18.29 -12.30
N TYR A 390 -9.16 -17.78 -11.20
CA TYR A 390 -9.41 -16.44 -10.69
C TYR A 390 -8.11 -15.63 -10.67
N PHE A 391 -8.26 -14.33 -10.88
CA PHE A 391 -7.16 -13.37 -10.85
C PHE A 391 -7.34 -12.28 -9.79
N THR A 392 -8.54 -12.20 -9.21
CA THR A 392 -8.85 -11.44 -8.00
C THR A 392 -8.56 -12.29 -6.79
N ASP A 393 -8.23 -11.65 -5.67
CA ASP A 393 -8.11 -12.32 -4.39
C ASP A 393 -9.45 -12.46 -3.68
N GLU A 394 -10.47 -11.67 -4.03
CA GLU A 394 -11.84 -11.84 -3.55
C GLU A 394 -12.76 -12.42 -4.63
N ILE A 395 -13.63 -13.35 -4.24
CA ILE A 395 -14.72 -13.88 -5.06
C ILE A 395 -16.01 -13.97 -4.24
N VAL A 396 -17.16 -13.99 -4.92
CA VAL A 396 -18.46 -14.30 -4.29
C VAL A 396 -18.82 -15.74 -4.65
N VAL A 397 -19.13 -16.56 -3.65
CA VAL A 397 -19.62 -17.93 -3.82
C VAL A 397 -21.11 -17.94 -3.55
N ALA A 398 -21.93 -18.15 -4.58
CA ALA A 398 -23.37 -18.30 -4.45
C ALA A 398 -23.71 -19.76 -4.14
N ILE A 399 -24.47 -19.99 -3.07
CA ILE A 399 -24.81 -21.31 -2.56
C ILE A 399 -26.31 -21.51 -2.68
N GLN A 400 -26.71 -22.63 -3.26
CA GLN A 400 -28.08 -23.07 -3.34
C GLN A 400 -28.22 -24.44 -2.67
N VAL A 401 -29.20 -24.57 -1.77
CA VAL A 401 -29.52 -25.82 -1.08
C VAL A 401 -30.97 -26.19 -1.33
N SER A 402 -31.22 -27.47 -1.56
CA SER A 402 -32.55 -28.08 -1.68
C SER A 402 -32.57 -29.42 -0.96
N ALA A 403 -33.49 -29.61 -0.02
CA ALA A 403 -33.60 -30.81 0.79
C ALA A 403 -35.04 -31.36 0.81
N GLU A 404 -35.20 -32.64 1.16
CA GLU A 404 -36.53 -33.23 1.39
C GLU A 404 -37.12 -32.77 2.72
N ASN A 405 -36.29 -32.65 3.75
CA ASN A 405 -36.66 -32.12 5.06
C ASN A 405 -36.13 -30.69 5.26
N PRO A 406 -36.60 -29.95 6.27
CA PRO A 406 -36.07 -28.64 6.62
C PRO A 406 -34.55 -28.63 6.79
N ILE A 407 -33.91 -27.62 6.22
CA ILE A 407 -32.46 -27.41 6.31
C ILE A 407 -32.14 -26.94 7.74
N GLN A 408 -31.22 -27.65 8.39
CA GLN A 408 -30.78 -27.35 9.75
C GLN A 408 -29.52 -26.48 9.74
N ASP A 409 -28.48 -26.95 9.04
CA ASP A 409 -27.15 -26.32 9.01
C ASP A 409 -26.66 -26.13 7.57
N VAL A 410 -25.96 -25.03 7.33
CA VAL A 410 -25.24 -24.76 6.07
C VAL A 410 -23.89 -24.15 6.43
N SER A 411 -22.82 -24.54 5.72
CA SER A 411 -21.50 -23.95 5.89
C SER A 411 -20.74 -23.86 4.56
N LEU A 412 -19.79 -22.93 4.51
CA LEU A 412 -18.79 -22.82 3.44
C LEU A 412 -17.40 -22.84 4.07
N ASN A 413 -16.55 -23.76 3.62
CA ASN A 413 -15.20 -23.99 4.16
C ASN A 413 -15.19 -24.20 5.68
N GLY A 414 -16.22 -24.89 6.19
CA GLY A 414 -16.42 -25.15 7.63
C GLY A 414 -16.96 -23.98 8.44
N LYS A 415 -17.17 -22.79 7.83
CA LYS A 415 -17.76 -21.64 8.51
C LYS A 415 -19.28 -21.61 8.34
N PRO A 416 -20.08 -21.50 9.42
CA PRO A 416 -21.55 -21.57 9.35
C PRO A 416 -22.12 -20.38 8.56
N ILE A 417 -23.24 -20.61 7.86
CA ILE A 417 -24.06 -19.60 7.18
C ILE A 417 -25.45 -19.61 7.82
N PRO A 418 -26.11 -18.46 8.02
CA PRO A 418 -27.45 -18.44 8.59
C PRO A 418 -28.46 -19.29 7.81
N THR A 419 -29.38 -19.94 8.53
CA THR A 419 -30.44 -20.77 7.94
C THR A 419 -31.82 -20.21 8.26
N LEU A 420 -32.85 -20.71 7.55
CA LEU A 420 -34.25 -20.32 7.75
C LEU A 420 -35.02 -21.49 8.36
N SER A 421 -35.50 -21.32 9.59
CA SER A 421 -36.26 -22.33 10.34
C SER A 421 -37.41 -22.93 9.52
N GLY A 422 -37.45 -24.27 9.41
CA GLY A 422 -38.54 -24.99 8.76
C GLY A 422 -38.58 -24.91 7.24
N ARG A 423 -37.50 -24.44 6.58
CA ARG A 423 -37.43 -24.29 5.12
C ARG A 423 -36.57 -25.36 4.46
N ASN A 424 -37.06 -25.87 3.33
CA ASN A 424 -36.41 -26.95 2.57
C ASN A 424 -35.53 -26.43 1.43
N THR A 425 -35.58 -25.13 1.14
CA THR A 425 -34.73 -24.49 0.13
C THR A 425 -34.05 -23.26 0.70
N LEU A 426 -32.82 -23.03 0.27
CA LEU A 426 -32.02 -21.89 0.71
C LEU A 426 -31.15 -21.40 -0.45
N ARG A 427 -31.08 -20.09 -0.63
CA ARG A 427 -30.17 -19.41 -1.55
C ARG A 427 -29.48 -18.30 -0.80
N THR A 428 -28.16 -18.23 -0.90
CA THR A 428 -27.34 -17.22 -0.23
C THR A 428 -26.04 -17.05 -1.03
N SER A 429 -25.18 -16.16 -0.58
CA SER A 429 -23.86 -15.95 -1.14
C SER A 429 -22.89 -15.57 -0.04
N ARG A 430 -21.62 -15.92 -0.19
CA ARG A 430 -20.56 -15.46 0.72
C ARG A 430 -19.39 -14.91 -0.08
N LYS A 431 -18.89 -13.74 0.31
CA LYS A 431 -17.61 -13.22 -0.19
C LYS A 431 -16.46 -13.94 0.53
N ILE A 432 -15.51 -14.47 -0.22
CA ILE A 432 -14.33 -15.16 0.32
C ILE A 432 -13.05 -14.63 -0.32
N ARG A 433 -11.94 -14.73 0.43
CA ARG A 433 -10.60 -14.43 -0.08
C ARG A 433 -9.86 -15.72 -0.45
N LEU A 434 -9.21 -15.72 -1.61
CA LEU A 434 -8.42 -16.82 -2.15
C LEU A 434 -6.94 -16.59 -1.88
N ALA A 435 -6.26 -17.61 -1.37
CA ALA A 435 -4.80 -17.67 -1.31
C ALA A 435 -4.23 -17.79 -2.73
N GLN A 436 -2.99 -17.36 -2.96
CA GLN A 436 -2.33 -17.60 -4.25
C GLN A 436 -2.17 -19.12 -4.49
N GLY A 437 -2.47 -19.58 -5.71
CA GLY A 437 -2.40 -20.97 -6.12
C GLY A 437 -3.73 -21.71 -5.93
N ILE A 438 -3.64 -22.99 -5.54
CA ILE A 438 -4.80 -23.87 -5.42
C ILE A 438 -5.61 -23.54 -4.16
N ASN A 439 -6.91 -23.34 -4.31
CA ASN A 439 -7.87 -23.17 -3.22
C ASN A 439 -8.96 -24.24 -3.34
N THR A 440 -9.33 -24.85 -2.21
CA THR A 440 -10.44 -25.80 -2.14
C THR A 440 -11.65 -25.12 -1.50
N LEU A 441 -12.79 -25.17 -2.19
CA LEU A 441 -14.07 -24.66 -1.71
C LEU A 441 -14.97 -25.86 -1.39
N ALA A 442 -15.55 -25.87 -0.21
CA ALA A 442 -16.46 -26.93 0.24
C ALA A 442 -17.72 -26.33 0.85
N ALA A 443 -18.85 -26.47 0.16
CA ALA A 443 -20.16 -26.11 0.69
C ALA A 443 -20.82 -27.38 1.25
N HIS A 444 -21.32 -27.31 2.49
CA HIS A 444 -21.95 -28.42 3.19
C HIS A 444 -23.30 -28.00 3.75
N ALA A 445 -24.29 -28.88 3.69
CA ALA A 445 -25.58 -28.68 4.33
C ALA A 445 -26.11 -29.97 4.95
N VAL A 446 -26.85 -29.81 6.03
CA VAL A 446 -27.49 -30.91 6.79
C VAL A 446 -28.97 -30.59 6.98
N ASP A 447 -29.85 -31.56 6.74
CA ASP A 447 -31.27 -31.44 7.05
C ASP A 447 -31.59 -31.91 8.48
N ASP A 448 -32.80 -31.62 8.96
CA ASP A 448 -33.24 -31.99 10.32
C ASP A 448 -33.37 -33.52 10.56
N SER A 449 -33.28 -34.32 9.50
CA SER A 449 -33.21 -35.79 9.57
C SER A 449 -31.78 -36.31 9.69
N GLY A 450 -30.78 -35.41 9.58
CA GLY A 450 -29.35 -35.71 9.60
C GLY A 450 -28.80 -36.17 8.24
N GLN A 451 -29.53 -35.99 7.14
CA GLN A 451 -28.99 -36.21 5.80
C GLN A 451 -28.09 -35.04 5.40
N GLU A 452 -27.01 -35.35 4.69
CA GLU A 452 -25.99 -34.37 4.33
C GLU A 452 -25.84 -34.26 2.81
N GLY A 453 -25.50 -33.05 2.35
CA GLY A 453 -25.10 -32.75 0.99
C GLY A 453 -23.79 -31.96 0.98
N ILE A 454 -22.90 -32.26 0.03
CA ILE A 454 -21.60 -31.61 -0.13
C ILE A 454 -21.40 -31.23 -1.60
N ASP A 455 -20.96 -30.01 -1.86
CA ASP A 455 -20.35 -29.60 -3.13
C ASP A 455 -18.91 -29.17 -2.87
N GLU A 456 -17.96 -29.83 -3.53
CA GLU A 456 -16.53 -29.53 -3.44
C GLU A 456 -16.02 -29.09 -4.81
N LYS A 457 -15.33 -27.96 -4.84
CA LYS A 457 -14.71 -27.41 -6.05
C LYS A 457 -13.31 -26.95 -5.77
N VAL A 458 -12.40 -27.23 -6.69
CA VAL A 458 -11.03 -26.72 -6.66
C VAL A 458 -10.98 -25.53 -7.60
N VAL A 459 -10.54 -24.38 -7.09
CA VAL A 459 -10.32 -23.18 -7.90
C VAL A 459 -8.85 -22.80 -7.84
N HIS A 460 -8.34 -22.22 -8.93
CA HIS A 460 -6.97 -21.76 -8.99
C HIS A 460 -6.97 -20.24 -8.96
N ARG A 461 -6.37 -19.64 -7.93
CA ARG A 461 -6.03 -18.22 -7.99
C ARG A 461 -4.65 -18.09 -8.59
N ASP A 462 -4.60 -17.63 -9.82
CA ASP A 462 -3.38 -17.08 -10.35
C ASP A 462 -3.29 -15.61 -9.98
N THR A 463 -2.06 -15.16 -9.81
CA THR A 463 -1.78 -13.75 -9.80
C THR A 463 -2.24 -13.14 -11.11
N SER A 464 -3.14 -12.15 -11.07
CA SER A 464 -3.54 -11.30 -12.21
C SER A 464 -2.31 -10.84 -13.03
N ALA A 465 -2.46 -10.38 -14.28
CA ALA A 465 -1.34 -9.75 -15.01
C ALA A 465 -0.68 -8.62 -14.18
N ILE A 466 -1.47 -7.70 -13.63
CA ILE A 466 -1.62 -7.67 -12.18
C ILE A 466 -0.36 -7.84 -11.31
N GLU A 467 -0.35 -9.03 -10.69
CA GLU A 467 0.57 -9.62 -9.72
C GLU A 467 1.59 -10.58 -10.35
N MET A 468 1.51 -10.84 -11.66
CA MET A 468 2.47 -11.68 -12.37
C MET A 468 3.88 -11.09 -12.23
N GLU A 469 4.84 -11.94 -11.89
CA GLU A 469 6.24 -11.59 -11.65
C GLU A 469 6.89 -10.81 -12.81
N LYS A 470 6.41 -11.04 -14.05
CA LYS A 470 6.83 -10.33 -15.27
C LYS A 470 6.45 -8.85 -15.28
N ASN A 471 5.47 -8.43 -14.48
CA ASN A 471 4.94 -7.07 -14.45
C ASN A 471 5.27 -6.31 -13.16
N LYS A 472 5.99 -6.94 -12.21
CA LYS A 472 6.58 -6.22 -11.08
C LYS A 472 7.55 -5.17 -11.61
N LEU A 473 7.52 -3.98 -11.01
CA LEU A 473 8.54 -2.96 -11.27
C LEU A 473 9.93 -3.55 -11.07
N THR A 474 10.76 -3.47 -12.10
CA THR A 474 12.10 -4.04 -12.08
C THR A 474 13.09 -3.03 -11.52
N VAL A 475 13.76 -3.38 -10.42
CA VAL A 475 14.66 -2.48 -9.69
C VAL A 475 16.09 -3.01 -9.68
N ALA A 476 17.05 -2.10 -9.79
CA ALA A 476 18.46 -2.37 -9.59
C ALA A 476 18.98 -1.55 -8.41
N PHE A 477 19.63 -2.22 -7.46
CA PHE A 477 20.33 -1.56 -6.37
C PHE A 477 21.78 -1.29 -6.80
N LEU A 478 22.12 0.00 -6.88
CA LEU A 478 23.44 0.51 -7.20
C LEU A 478 24.13 0.98 -5.93
N GLY A 479 25.44 0.78 -5.86
CA GLY A 479 26.28 1.19 -4.73
C GLY A 479 26.24 2.71 -4.43
N THR A 480 27.14 3.15 -3.57
CA THR A 480 27.14 4.53 -3.05
C THR A 480 27.37 5.58 -4.14
N VAL A 481 26.61 6.68 -4.05
CA VAL A 481 26.89 7.92 -4.78
C VAL A 481 27.41 8.94 -3.78
N GLY A 482 28.72 8.96 -3.58
CA GLY A 482 29.41 10.03 -2.86
C GLY A 482 30.51 9.56 -1.92
N ASN A 483 31.74 10.05 -2.15
CA ASN A 483 32.85 9.90 -1.20
C ASN A 483 32.50 10.57 0.13
N MET A 484 32.16 9.80 1.15
CA MET A 484 32.27 10.24 2.53
C MET A 484 33.60 9.76 3.10
N ASN A 485 34.27 10.61 3.88
CA ASN A 485 35.54 10.28 4.54
C ASN A 485 35.27 9.32 5.72
N GLN A 486 34.61 8.20 5.47
CA GLN A 486 34.30 7.19 6.46
C GLN A 486 34.95 5.85 6.08
N PRO A 487 35.62 5.18 7.02
CA PRO A 487 36.16 3.86 6.78
C PRO A 487 34.98 2.89 6.56
N ASN A 488 35.06 2.07 5.50
CA ASN A 488 34.08 1.03 5.14
C ASN A 488 32.68 1.51 4.68
N GLY A 489 32.45 2.81 4.43
CA GLY A 489 31.14 3.32 4.02
C GLY A 489 30.58 2.66 2.74
N ASP A 490 31.46 2.35 1.79
CA ASP A 490 31.08 1.62 0.57
C ASP A 490 30.68 0.17 0.90
N ALA A 491 31.47 -0.55 1.71
CA ALA A 491 31.17 -1.93 2.10
C ALA A 491 29.86 -2.05 2.91
N ASP A 492 29.61 -1.11 3.83
CA ASP A 492 28.36 -1.04 4.60
C ASP A 492 27.15 -0.86 3.65
N ALA A 493 27.26 0.04 2.67
CA ALA A 493 26.19 0.28 1.70
C ALA A 493 25.95 -0.91 0.76
N GLU A 494 27.00 -1.60 0.30
CA GLU A 494 26.85 -2.82 -0.51
C GLU A 494 26.09 -3.89 0.26
N TYR A 495 26.50 -4.15 1.50
CA TYR A 495 25.84 -5.11 2.37
C TYR A 495 24.37 -4.73 2.63
N ILE A 496 24.09 -3.45 2.93
CA ILE A 496 22.73 -2.94 3.17
C ILE A 496 21.85 -3.17 1.96
N LEU A 497 22.33 -2.87 0.76
CA LEU A 497 21.56 -3.02 -0.47
C LEU A 497 21.28 -4.48 -0.81
N ASP A 498 22.25 -5.37 -0.63
CA ASP A 498 22.07 -6.81 -0.83
C ASP A 498 21.08 -7.40 0.19
N ALA A 499 21.17 -6.98 1.45
CA ALA A 499 20.24 -7.40 2.49
C ALA A 499 18.82 -6.83 2.24
N LEU A 500 18.71 -5.56 1.84
CA LEU A 500 17.44 -4.91 1.50
C LEU A 500 16.74 -5.63 0.34
N ALA A 501 17.50 -5.99 -0.70
CA ALA A 501 17.02 -6.76 -1.84
C ALA A 501 16.38 -8.11 -1.45
N ALA A 502 16.83 -8.71 -0.35
CA ALA A 502 16.35 -9.98 0.17
C ALA A 502 15.20 -9.86 1.19
N THR A 503 14.83 -8.64 1.61
CA THR A 503 13.71 -8.46 2.55
C THR A 503 12.38 -8.86 1.90
N THR A 504 11.49 -9.45 2.70
CA THR A 504 10.19 -9.95 2.20
C THR A 504 9.33 -8.85 1.54
N PRO A 505 9.24 -7.61 2.09
CA PRO A 505 8.52 -6.53 1.42
C PRO A 505 9.05 -6.24 0.01
N VAL A 506 10.37 -6.19 -0.15
CA VAL A 506 11.03 -5.86 -1.41
C VAL A 506 10.88 -6.99 -2.44
N SER A 507 11.15 -8.24 -2.06
CA SER A 507 11.04 -9.39 -2.97
C SER A 507 9.60 -9.66 -3.43
N ASN A 508 8.61 -9.33 -2.59
CA ASN A 508 7.20 -9.44 -2.96
C ASN A 508 6.78 -8.31 -3.91
N ARG A 509 7.33 -7.11 -3.78
CA ARG A 509 6.92 -5.92 -4.54
C ARG A 509 7.67 -5.73 -5.87
N PHE A 510 8.95 -6.09 -5.92
CA PHE A 510 9.84 -5.77 -7.04
C PHE A 510 10.50 -7.01 -7.63
N THR A 511 10.85 -6.94 -8.92
CA THR A 511 11.81 -7.86 -9.52
C THR A 511 13.19 -7.24 -9.35
N VAL A 512 14.03 -7.84 -8.50
CA VAL A 512 15.37 -7.30 -8.21
C VAL A 512 16.38 -7.88 -9.20
N ILE A 513 17.10 -7.00 -9.91
CA ILE A 513 18.20 -7.40 -10.78
C ILE A 513 19.48 -7.54 -9.95
N SER A 514 20.09 -8.72 -10.02
CA SER A 514 21.39 -8.98 -9.40
C SER A 514 22.48 -8.07 -9.96
N ARG A 515 23.31 -7.54 -9.05
CA ARG A 515 24.43 -6.64 -9.37
C ARG A 515 25.43 -7.22 -10.37
N SER A 516 25.62 -8.54 -10.38
CA SER A 516 26.49 -9.27 -11.33
C SER A 516 26.04 -9.15 -12.79
N LEU A 517 24.78 -8.78 -13.03
CA LEU A 517 24.22 -8.57 -14.37
C LEU A 517 24.30 -7.11 -14.82
N LEU A 518 24.68 -6.16 -13.94
CA LEU A 518 24.68 -4.72 -14.26
C LEU A 518 25.80 -4.30 -15.21
N ASP A 519 27.01 -4.83 -15.07
CA ASP A 519 28.12 -4.52 -15.98
C ASP A 519 27.77 -4.90 -17.43
N PRO A 520 27.23 -6.11 -17.70
CA PRO A 520 26.64 -6.45 -19.00
C PRO A 520 25.53 -5.49 -19.45
N ILE A 521 24.60 -5.10 -18.57
CA ILE A 521 23.46 -4.23 -18.91
C ILE A 521 23.91 -2.80 -19.23
N LEU A 522 24.88 -2.25 -18.50
CA LEU A 522 25.44 -0.90 -18.74
C LEU A 522 26.31 -0.87 -20.01
N THR A 523 27.08 -1.94 -20.26
CA THR A 523 27.76 -2.09 -21.56
C THR A 523 26.78 -2.29 -22.70
N GLU A 524 25.64 -2.93 -22.48
CA GLU A 524 24.56 -3.10 -23.46
C GLU A 524 23.77 -1.81 -23.72
N GLN A 525 23.47 -0.99 -22.70
CA GLN A 525 22.81 0.32 -22.86
C GLN A 525 23.70 1.27 -23.66
N THR A 526 24.99 1.34 -23.34
CA THR A 526 25.97 2.11 -24.11
C THR A 526 26.16 1.55 -25.53
N LEU A 527 26.04 0.23 -25.74
CA LEU A 527 26.04 -0.39 -27.07
C LEU A 527 24.76 -0.07 -27.86
N SER A 528 23.60 -0.08 -27.22
CA SER A 528 22.29 0.19 -27.85
C SER A 528 22.16 1.66 -28.26
N GLU A 529 22.66 2.59 -27.45
CA GLU A 529 22.79 4.00 -27.84
C GLU A 529 23.78 4.18 -29.01
N ALA A 530 24.85 3.38 -29.06
CA ALA A 530 25.85 3.44 -30.13
C ALA A 530 25.43 2.70 -31.42
N LEU A 531 24.51 1.72 -31.34
CA LEU A 531 24.06 0.86 -32.44
C LEU A 531 22.58 1.06 -32.73
N ALA A 532 22.20 2.27 -33.13
CA ALA A 532 20.85 2.60 -33.62
C ALA A 532 20.46 1.90 -34.97
N SER A 533 21.02 0.73 -35.29
CA SER A 533 20.67 -0.06 -36.49
C SER A 533 20.56 -1.57 -36.22
N SER A 534 19.36 -1.98 -35.84
CA SER A 534 18.57 -3.15 -36.24
C SER A 534 19.21 -4.46 -36.77
N ARG A 535 20.38 -4.93 -36.31
CA ARG A 535 20.84 -6.26 -36.78
C ARG A 535 21.41 -7.26 -35.78
N ASN A 536 21.66 -6.89 -34.53
CA ASN A 536 22.20 -7.84 -33.54
C ASN A 536 21.28 -8.10 -32.33
N LYS A 537 19.96 -7.94 -32.46
CA LYS A 537 18.97 -8.10 -31.35
C LYS A 537 18.73 -9.53 -30.82
N LEU A 538 19.25 -10.58 -31.46
CA LEU A 538 18.98 -11.97 -31.00
C LEU A 538 19.80 -12.41 -29.78
N ALA A 539 20.89 -11.70 -29.43
CA ALA A 539 21.57 -11.89 -28.15
C ALA A 539 21.02 -10.96 -27.05
N LEU A 540 20.31 -9.88 -27.42
CA LEU A 540 19.73 -8.85 -26.54
C LEU A 540 18.47 -9.30 -25.78
N GLY A 541 17.72 -10.29 -26.29
CA GLY A 541 16.43 -10.72 -25.70
C GLY A 541 16.51 -11.49 -24.37
N ARG A 542 17.63 -11.42 -23.64
CA ARG A 542 17.89 -12.23 -22.43
C ARG A 542 18.12 -11.42 -21.15
N LEU A 543 18.28 -10.10 -21.23
CA LEU A 543 18.48 -9.25 -20.06
C LEU A 543 17.21 -8.43 -19.81
N ILE A 544 16.63 -8.58 -18.62
CA ILE A 544 15.52 -7.73 -18.17
C ILE A 544 16.15 -6.39 -17.74
N PRO A 545 15.87 -5.25 -18.42
CA PRO A 545 16.46 -3.98 -18.04
C PRO A 545 15.84 -3.46 -16.73
N ALA A 546 16.65 -2.79 -15.91
CA ALA A 546 16.14 -2.10 -14.72
C ALA A 546 15.25 -0.92 -15.17
N GLU A 547 14.06 -0.81 -14.59
CA GLU A 547 13.15 0.34 -14.79
C GLU A 547 13.48 1.46 -13.78
N VAL A 548 13.99 1.06 -12.61
CA VAL A 548 14.43 1.97 -11.54
C VAL A 548 15.82 1.60 -11.06
N MET A 549 16.67 2.62 -10.92
CA MET A 549 17.95 2.51 -10.21
C MET A 549 17.81 3.11 -8.82
N ILE A 550 18.08 2.32 -7.79
CA ILE A 550 18.05 2.73 -6.38
C ILE A 550 19.47 2.77 -5.85
N THR A 551 19.86 3.89 -5.24
CA THR A 551 21.18 4.10 -4.63
C THR A 551 21.03 4.31 -3.14
N ALA A 552 22.02 3.88 -2.36
CA ALA A 552 22.09 4.16 -0.92
C ALA A 552 23.19 5.18 -0.59
N ARG A 553 22.89 6.08 0.34
CA ARG A 553 23.88 6.83 1.10
C ARG A 553 23.83 6.37 2.55
N THR A 554 24.98 6.07 3.12
CA THR A 554 25.12 5.62 4.50
C THR A 554 25.95 6.62 5.27
N ARG A 555 25.49 7.06 6.44
CA ARG A 555 26.29 7.88 7.35
C ARG A 555 26.38 7.20 8.70
N ARG A 556 27.59 6.81 9.09
CA ARG A 556 27.86 6.15 10.35
C ARG A 556 28.55 7.10 11.31
N ASP A 557 28.13 7.10 12.56
CA ASP A 557 28.91 7.67 13.65
C ASP A 557 29.34 6.55 14.62
N GLN A 558 29.76 6.89 15.84
CA GLN A 558 30.31 5.90 16.76
C GLN A 558 29.29 4.80 17.12
N ASN A 559 28.00 5.14 17.24
CA ASN A 559 26.98 4.23 17.76
C ASN A 559 25.73 4.09 16.87
N SER A 560 25.55 4.96 15.88
CA SER A 560 24.36 5.00 15.03
C SER A 560 24.72 5.01 13.54
N ILE A 561 23.70 4.69 12.73
CA ILE A 561 23.77 4.75 11.28
C ILE A 561 22.51 5.42 10.76
N GLU A 562 22.67 6.26 9.74
CA GLU A 562 21.62 6.77 8.88
C GLU A 562 21.78 6.15 7.50
N ILE A 563 20.69 5.65 6.94
CA ILE A 563 20.63 5.08 5.59
C ILE A 563 19.59 5.88 4.82
N VAL A 564 19.96 6.39 3.64
CA VAL A 564 19.08 7.16 2.76
C VAL A 564 19.10 6.54 1.37
N LEU A 565 17.94 6.11 0.90
CA LEU A 565 17.73 5.61 -0.46
C LEU A 565 17.24 6.72 -1.36
N GLU A 566 17.77 6.76 -2.58
CA GLU A 566 17.26 7.60 -3.66
C GLU A 566 17.09 6.75 -4.92
N GLY A 567 15.93 6.87 -5.58
CA GLY A 567 15.64 6.12 -6.80
C GLY A 567 15.25 6.99 -7.97
N SER A 568 15.77 6.64 -9.15
CA SER A 568 15.51 7.32 -10.41
C SER A 568 15.03 6.35 -11.49
N SER A 569 14.12 6.83 -12.33
CA SER A 569 13.69 6.13 -13.55
C SER A 569 14.88 6.03 -14.50
N THR A 570 15.10 4.85 -15.08
CA THR A 570 16.17 4.65 -16.09
C THR A 570 15.82 5.27 -17.43
N GLU A 571 14.53 5.48 -17.71
CA GLU A 571 14.06 6.07 -18.97
C GLU A 571 14.11 7.61 -18.95
N THR A 572 13.76 8.22 -17.82
CA THR A 572 13.67 9.69 -17.72
C THR A 572 14.81 10.34 -16.94
N ALA A 573 15.62 9.55 -16.23
CA ALA A 573 16.62 10.00 -15.25
C ALA A 573 16.03 10.89 -14.13
N VAL A 574 14.70 10.93 -13.98
CA VAL A 574 14.00 11.69 -12.95
C VAL A 574 13.85 10.82 -11.70
N ARG A 575 14.01 11.44 -10.53
CA ARG A 575 13.73 10.82 -9.24
C ARG A 575 12.26 10.45 -9.12
N ILE A 576 11.95 9.18 -8.87
CA ILE A 576 10.58 8.66 -8.87
C ILE A 576 9.92 8.63 -7.49
N PHE A 577 10.70 8.67 -6.41
CA PHE A 577 10.21 8.72 -5.02
C PHE A 577 11.09 9.65 -4.15
N PRO A 578 10.55 10.26 -3.08
CA PRO A 578 11.32 11.09 -2.15
C PRO A 578 12.37 10.25 -1.43
N PRO A 579 13.45 10.82 -0.89
CA PRO A 579 14.43 10.03 -0.15
C PRO A 579 13.78 9.18 0.93
N VAL A 580 14.03 7.87 0.90
CA VAL A 580 13.54 6.93 1.92
C VAL A 580 14.66 6.71 2.91
N ASP A 581 14.45 7.08 4.17
CA ASP A 581 15.51 7.04 5.16
C ASP A 581 15.11 6.31 6.45
N VAL A 582 16.12 5.75 7.10
CA VAL A 582 16.06 5.16 8.44
C VAL A 582 17.30 5.59 9.22
N ALA A 583 17.17 5.73 10.53
CA ALA A 583 18.31 5.98 11.40
C ALA A 583 18.10 5.32 12.76
N GLY A 584 19.17 4.77 13.32
CA GLY A 584 19.12 4.10 14.61
C GLY A 584 20.47 3.55 15.04
N PRO A 585 20.52 2.80 16.16
CA PRO A 585 21.74 2.18 16.63
C PRO A 585 22.32 1.22 15.58
N TYR A 586 23.63 1.27 15.33
CA TYR A 586 24.27 0.38 14.36
C TYR A 586 24.13 -1.11 14.74
N GLY A 587 24.00 -1.41 16.04
CA GLY A 587 23.73 -2.77 16.53
C GLY A 587 22.36 -3.34 16.08
N GLU A 588 21.45 -2.49 15.61
CA GLU A 588 20.10 -2.86 15.16
C GLU A 588 19.96 -2.79 13.62
N LEU A 589 21.09 -2.84 12.89
CA LEU A 589 21.13 -2.67 11.43
C LEU A 589 20.11 -3.54 10.67
N TYR A 590 19.93 -4.80 11.06
CA TYR A 590 18.95 -5.69 10.43
C TYR A 590 17.51 -5.19 10.57
N ALA A 591 17.12 -4.71 11.75
CA ALA A 591 15.78 -4.17 11.98
C ALA A 591 15.57 -2.88 11.16
N LEU A 592 16.60 -2.03 11.07
CA LEU A 592 16.57 -0.83 10.23
C LEU A 592 16.42 -1.18 8.74
N ILE A 593 17.06 -2.25 8.25
CA ILE A 593 16.93 -2.70 6.85
C ILE A 593 15.52 -3.22 6.56
N GLU A 594 14.91 -3.98 7.47
CA GLU A 594 13.52 -4.44 7.33
C GLU A 594 12.55 -3.25 7.30
N GLU A 595 12.72 -2.29 8.22
CA GLU A 595 11.93 -1.06 8.23
C GLU A 595 12.12 -0.26 6.93
N LEU A 596 13.35 -0.16 6.44
CA LEU A 596 13.67 0.51 5.19
C LEU A 596 12.98 -0.16 3.98
N GLY A 597 12.89 -1.49 3.97
CA GLY A 597 12.14 -2.25 2.96
C GLY A 597 10.66 -1.93 2.97
N VAL A 598 10.04 -1.86 4.15
CA VAL A 598 8.64 -1.45 4.30
C VAL A 598 8.42 -0.02 3.80
N ARG A 599 9.25 0.94 4.25
CA ARG A 599 9.15 2.35 3.84
C ARG A 599 9.34 2.52 2.32
N LEU A 600 10.27 1.78 1.71
CA LEU A 600 10.51 1.82 0.27
C LEU A 600 9.29 1.36 -0.54
N VAL A 601 8.68 0.24 -0.13
CA VAL A 601 7.48 -0.29 -0.79
C VAL A 601 6.30 0.68 -0.66
N GLN A 602 6.17 1.36 0.48
CA GLN A 602 5.12 2.36 0.71
C GLN A 602 5.24 3.59 -0.20
N GLU A 603 6.46 4.02 -0.54
CA GLU A 603 6.69 5.15 -1.43
C GLU A 603 6.46 4.84 -2.93
N ILE A 604 6.33 3.56 -3.29
CA ILE A 604 6.02 3.11 -4.65
C ILE A 604 4.71 2.31 -4.64
N PRO A 605 3.57 2.99 -4.41
CA PRO A 605 2.30 2.33 -4.21
C PRO A 605 1.83 1.64 -5.50
N ARG A 606 1.25 0.44 -5.35
CA ARG A 606 0.66 -0.33 -6.44
C ARG A 606 -0.84 -0.12 -6.41
N VAL A 607 -1.30 0.89 -7.15
CA VAL A 607 -2.70 1.32 -7.18
C VAL A 607 -3.31 1.07 -8.55
N GLN A 608 -4.57 0.61 -8.54
CA GLN A 608 -5.37 0.38 -9.72
C GLN A 608 -6.44 1.46 -9.84
N GLY A 609 -6.71 1.89 -11.07
CA GLY A 609 -7.79 2.79 -11.42
C GLY A 609 -8.40 2.43 -12.77
N GLN A 610 -9.14 3.38 -13.33
CA GLN A 610 -9.81 3.25 -14.62
C GLN A 610 -9.36 4.33 -15.60
N VAL A 611 -9.34 3.97 -16.88
CA VAL A 611 -9.18 4.91 -17.99
C VAL A 611 -10.45 5.75 -18.08
N LEU A 612 -10.27 7.06 -18.04
CA LEU A 612 -11.33 8.06 -18.23
C LEU A 612 -11.43 8.49 -19.70
N ASP A 613 -10.28 8.66 -20.36
CA ASP A 613 -10.19 9.13 -21.74
C ASP A 613 -8.91 8.65 -22.42
N TRP A 614 -8.95 8.57 -23.76
CA TRP A 614 -7.83 8.15 -24.62
C TRP A 614 -7.72 9.11 -25.81
N ASP A 615 -6.70 9.98 -25.78
CA ASP A 615 -6.35 10.92 -26.86
C ASP A 615 -4.90 10.67 -27.28
N GLN A 616 -4.71 9.70 -28.18
CA GLN A 616 -3.41 9.12 -28.52
C GLN A 616 -2.29 10.18 -28.70
N PRO A 617 -1.13 10.03 -28.03
CA PRO A 617 -0.70 8.92 -27.17
C PRO A 617 -1.05 9.09 -25.68
N GLU A 618 -1.91 10.03 -25.31
CA GLU A 618 -2.18 10.40 -23.93
C GLU A 618 -3.36 9.61 -23.35
N ILE A 619 -3.13 8.97 -22.20
CA ILE A 619 -4.14 8.26 -21.41
C ILE A 619 -4.53 9.14 -20.22
N THR A 620 -5.82 9.42 -20.06
CA THR A 620 -6.34 10.07 -18.85
C THR A 620 -6.95 9.02 -17.91
N MET A 621 -6.60 9.07 -16.63
CA MET A 621 -7.03 8.10 -15.61
C MET A 621 -7.56 8.76 -14.34
N ASP A 622 -8.39 8.06 -13.58
CA ASP A 622 -8.96 8.50 -12.29
C ASP A 622 -7.94 8.47 -11.12
N LEU A 623 -6.78 7.85 -11.33
CA LEU A 623 -5.65 7.92 -10.41
C LEU A 623 -5.13 9.36 -10.31
N ASN A 624 -4.72 9.75 -9.11
CA ASN A 624 -4.38 11.14 -8.79
C ASN A 624 -3.44 11.20 -7.58
N ALA A 625 -2.99 12.39 -7.20
CA ALA A 625 -1.99 12.58 -6.14
C ALA A 625 -2.37 11.92 -4.79
N SER A 626 -3.67 11.78 -4.45
CA SER A 626 -4.08 11.12 -3.20
C SER A 626 -3.81 9.61 -3.21
N HIS A 627 -3.66 9.01 -4.38
CA HIS A 627 -3.29 7.60 -4.56
C HIS A 627 -1.76 7.39 -4.48
N GLY A 628 -0.98 8.43 -4.17
CA GLY A 628 0.47 8.35 -4.03
C GLY A 628 1.25 8.23 -5.34
N ILE A 629 0.58 8.41 -6.49
CA ILE A 629 1.24 8.33 -7.81
C ILE A 629 2.08 9.59 -8.10
N ARG A 630 3.17 9.42 -8.85
CA ARG A 630 4.15 10.45 -9.17
C ARG A 630 4.51 10.42 -10.65
N LYS A 631 5.07 11.52 -11.15
CA LYS A 631 5.63 11.57 -12.50
C LYS A 631 6.74 10.53 -12.66
N SER A 632 6.91 10.04 -13.89
CA SER A 632 7.87 9.00 -14.28
C SER A 632 7.61 7.61 -13.69
N LEU A 633 6.50 7.39 -12.99
CA LEU A 633 6.04 6.04 -12.67
C LEU A 633 5.52 5.35 -13.93
N LYS A 634 5.75 4.05 -14.04
CA LYS A 634 5.21 3.23 -15.12
C LYS A 634 3.82 2.74 -14.76
N CYS A 635 2.95 2.66 -15.77
CA CYS A 635 1.65 2.04 -15.66
C CYS A 635 1.42 1.02 -16.78
N LEU A 636 0.48 0.11 -16.53
CA LEU A 636 -0.04 -0.83 -17.52
C LEU A 636 -1.52 -0.54 -17.72
N VAL A 637 -1.96 -0.49 -18.98
CA VAL A 637 -3.38 -0.46 -19.32
C VAL A 637 -3.80 -1.82 -19.83
N PHE A 638 -4.90 -2.34 -19.31
CA PHE A 638 -5.38 -3.68 -19.64
C PHE A 638 -6.91 -3.74 -19.63
N ARG A 639 -7.43 -4.76 -20.31
CA ARG A 639 -8.85 -5.14 -20.28
C ARG A 639 -8.99 -6.58 -19.80
N MET A 640 -10.18 -6.96 -19.37
CA MET A 640 -10.51 -8.33 -18.98
C MET A 640 -11.27 -9.01 -20.13
N ASP A 641 -10.68 -10.04 -20.73
CA ASP A 641 -11.31 -10.84 -21.78
C ASP A 641 -11.92 -12.11 -21.15
N ARG A 642 -13.17 -12.45 -21.51
CA ARG A 642 -13.82 -13.69 -21.07
C ARG A 642 -13.32 -14.90 -21.87
N GLU A 643 -12.83 -15.91 -21.17
CA GLU A 643 -12.52 -17.24 -21.68
C GLU A 643 -13.44 -18.29 -21.05
N ASP A 644 -13.42 -19.53 -21.58
CA ASP A 644 -14.31 -20.63 -21.15
C ASP A 644 -14.23 -20.96 -19.63
N TYR A 645 -13.15 -20.55 -18.94
CA TYR A 645 -12.88 -20.85 -17.53
C TYR A 645 -12.49 -19.64 -16.67
N GLY A 646 -12.74 -18.40 -17.12
CA GLY A 646 -12.47 -17.19 -16.33
C GLY A 646 -12.26 -15.92 -17.15
N GLU A 647 -11.99 -14.81 -16.48
CA GLU A 647 -11.65 -13.52 -17.11
C GLU A 647 -10.14 -13.29 -17.06
N LYS A 648 -9.49 -13.15 -18.21
CA LYS A 648 -8.04 -12.99 -18.32
C LYS A 648 -7.66 -11.55 -18.64
N PRO A 649 -6.71 -10.95 -17.90
CA PRO A 649 -6.21 -9.62 -18.24
C PRO A 649 -5.36 -9.66 -19.52
N VAL A 650 -5.70 -8.78 -20.46
CA VAL A 650 -4.96 -8.53 -21.70
C VAL A 650 -4.36 -7.14 -21.64
N ILE A 651 -3.03 -7.06 -21.57
CA ILE A 651 -2.29 -5.79 -21.56
C ILE A 651 -2.39 -5.16 -22.95
N LEU A 652 -2.87 -3.92 -22.99
CA LEU A 652 -3.07 -3.14 -24.21
C LEU A 652 -1.84 -2.29 -24.52
N CYS A 653 -1.27 -1.63 -23.51
CA CYS A 653 -0.06 -0.81 -23.63
C CYS A 653 0.63 -0.62 -22.27
N GLU A 654 1.88 -0.17 -22.31
CA GLU A 654 2.56 0.44 -21.16
C GLU A 654 2.39 1.96 -21.21
N GLY A 655 2.60 2.65 -20.09
CA GLY A 655 2.63 4.11 -20.07
C GLY A 655 3.56 4.67 -19.02
N ILE A 656 3.95 5.93 -19.19
CA ILE A 656 4.75 6.70 -18.21
C ILE A 656 3.92 7.90 -17.76
N ILE A 657 3.69 8.03 -16.46
CA ILE A 657 2.98 9.16 -15.89
C ILE A 657 3.76 10.46 -16.17
N ASN A 658 3.17 11.38 -16.93
CA ASN A 658 3.81 12.66 -17.27
C ASN A 658 3.19 13.83 -16.48
N ASN A 659 1.96 13.68 -15.97
CA ASN A 659 1.25 14.69 -15.18
C ASN A 659 0.37 14.07 -14.08
N VAL A 660 0.39 14.68 -12.90
CA VAL A 660 -0.41 14.24 -11.74
C VAL A 660 -1.19 15.43 -11.23
N MET A 661 -2.53 15.37 -11.34
CA MET A 661 -3.43 16.43 -10.89
C MET A 661 -4.19 15.99 -9.63
N LYS A 662 -5.01 16.88 -9.07
CA LYS A 662 -5.81 16.59 -7.86
C LYS A 662 -6.99 15.63 -8.10
N ARG A 663 -7.44 15.47 -9.34
CA ARG A 663 -8.66 14.72 -9.69
C ARG A 663 -8.44 13.59 -10.70
N PHE A 664 -7.40 13.70 -11.49
CA PHE A 664 -7.03 12.74 -12.53
C PHE A 664 -5.52 12.87 -12.79
N SER A 665 -4.97 11.95 -13.56
CA SER A 665 -3.58 12.01 -14.02
C SER A 665 -3.51 11.61 -15.48
N THR A 666 -2.39 11.92 -16.12
CA THR A 666 -2.16 11.55 -17.51
C THR A 666 -0.84 10.82 -17.70
N ALA A 667 -0.82 9.91 -18.67
CA ALA A 667 0.32 9.09 -19.01
C ALA A 667 0.52 9.06 -20.52
N GLU A 668 1.77 9.09 -20.96
CA GLU A 668 2.14 8.85 -22.36
C GLU A 668 2.22 7.34 -22.58
N ALA A 669 1.52 6.83 -23.60
CA ALA A 669 1.40 5.41 -23.90
C ALA A 669 2.51 4.91 -24.84
N PHE A 670 2.98 3.68 -24.60
CA PHE A 670 3.98 2.98 -25.38
C PHE A 670 3.48 1.56 -25.72
N PRO A 671 3.73 1.05 -26.94
CA PRO A 671 3.32 -0.30 -27.31
C PRO A 671 4.10 -1.34 -26.49
N VAL A 672 3.44 -2.46 -26.16
CA VAL A 672 4.06 -3.55 -25.38
C VAL A 672 5.18 -4.25 -26.17
N GLU A 673 5.03 -4.32 -27.50
CA GLU A 673 6.04 -4.87 -28.42
C GLU A 673 6.56 -3.78 -29.36
N GLU A 674 7.88 -3.70 -29.58
CA GLU A 674 8.51 -2.74 -30.50
C GLU A 674 7.97 -2.83 -31.94
N SER A 675 7.39 -3.96 -32.35
CA SER A 675 6.79 -4.18 -33.67
C SER A 675 5.33 -3.73 -33.80
N GLN A 676 4.67 -3.37 -32.70
CA GLN A 676 3.28 -2.94 -32.70
C GLN A 676 3.19 -1.42 -32.82
N ALA A 677 2.43 -0.93 -33.81
CA ALA A 677 2.14 0.50 -33.93
C ALA A 677 1.09 0.91 -32.87
N LEU A 678 1.32 2.01 -32.16
CA LEU A 678 0.40 2.52 -31.14
C LEU A 678 -1.02 2.79 -31.71
N ASP A 679 -1.10 3.12 -33.01
CA ASP A 679 -2.34 3.34 -33.77
C ASP A 679 -3.26 2.10 -33.83
N THR A 680 -2.74 0.92 -33.48
CA THR A 680 -3.49 -0.34 -33.42
C THR A 680 -4.02 -0.65 -32.02
N VAL A 681 -3.64 0.13 -31.01
CA VAL A 681 -4.09 -0.02 -29.63
C VAL A 681 -5.44 0.69 -29.48
N ASN A 682 -6.50 -0.08 -29.22
CA ASN A 682 -7.82 0.47 -28.94
C ASN A 682 -8.06 0.49 -27.41
N ILE A 683 -7.93 1.67 -26.81
CA ILE A 683 -8.21 1.91 -25.39
C ILE A 683 -9.58 2.57 -25.26
N GLU A 684 -10.41 2.06 -24.36
CA GLU A 684 -11.77 2.53 -24.14
C GLU A 684 -11.96 2.99 -22.68
N PRO A 685 -12.79 4.02 -22.41
CA PRO A 685 -13.15 4.40 -21.05
C PRO A 685 -13.73 3.22 -20.25
N GLY A 686 -13.37 3.13 -18.97
CA GLY A 686 -13.76 2.03 -18.08
C GLY A 686 -12.83 0.81 -18.12
N GLN A 687 -11.87 0.76 -19.05
CA GLN A 687 -10.75 -0.19 -18.98
C GLN A 687 -9.83 0.15 -17.81
N TYR A 688 -8.98 -0.79 -17.40
CA TYR A 688 -8.21 -0.66 -16.18
C TYR A 688 -6.82 -0.13 -16.43
N VAL A 689 -6.33 0.66 -15.47
CA VAL A 689 -4.92 1.08 -15.40
C VAL A 689 -4.35 0.68 -14.04
N ILE A 690 -3.08 0.29 -14.02
CA ILE A 690 -2.36 0.01 -12.79
C ILE A 690 -0.97 0.63 -12.81
N ILE A 691 -0.51 1.13 -11.67
CA ILE A 691 0.88 1.53 -11.48
C ILE A 691 1.73 0.30 -11.16
N LYS A 692 2.82 0.12 -11.92
CA LYS A 692 3.76 -1.01 -11.74
C LYS A 692 4.43 -1.03 -10.39
#